data_AF-A0A517YWF4-F1
#
_entry.id   AF-A0A517YWF4-F1
#
_cell.length_a   1.000
_cell.length_b   1.000
_cell.length_c   1.000
_cell.angle_alpha   90.00
_cell.angle_beta   90.00
_cell.angle_gamma   90.00
#
_symmetry.space_group_name_H-M   'P 1'
#
loop_
_entity.id
_entity.type
_entity.pdbx_description
1 polymer ?
#
loop_
_entity_poly.entity_id
_entity_poly.type
_entity_poly.pdbx_seq_one_letter_code
_entity_poly.pdbx_strand_id
1 'polypeptide(L)'
;MFYRLSLIILMLFITFAACTSPTQAQLKLDDREGAVGEWGFKPDDNSTVAQDAPFFSWRPQANATGYVLQIARDSRFRDIVYQVKVPRYSGHVPSQQIGTGQFFWRFRFYNDQNNASGWSRTRSFKVTGNARPFTMPTREELFKRLPQAHPRLFIRPEDLPDLRKQMLAGHLRSQYKNLITICEKRLKEGFDTTDPPTYPEGVTQQKNAEQWRKIWWGNRTRVNDMLVASLNLALAHTIKPNPKYRDEVIRVLMDITEWDTKGSTGWVYNDEAAMPILYLYSRIYSLVRHELTDEQRQKAITMMTARGNDAYQWLYKKHQHMWKPYNSHNNRGWHMLGEAGVAFYGDIPEAEEWAYYAMQIFGSSYPVWSDEDGGWHEGTAYYRSYLSMFMWWADVMRTAFDVNAFDKSTLTNLGWYPIYILPPGDHSAGFGDLTRHINSARISPLIDTMAKNSGNPYWADYVRRVDNLKIDDPYAKGYDFNFYVDIMRRYYAGAKTNTKSLAEMPNDKLFKGIGLSVMNTNLLLAKDNMQVLFKSSPFGMQSHGYESNNSFNLSLGGEDLLVKTGRRDGYGSPHHRDWMWHTRSTNNIMVDGKSQMRHHRDSVGDIVEWWSKNGVAYAVGRVENNYEGLVKRFDRKVLRLGKQGVVIVDVLDATKPVTYQYLLHAINPFEVMDDGSELKKVKVVKGDMSCEVQYLWPQGVAMSQTDKFSPAPSGMDGFKQSHLTIKIDKKAEKMVMLSVVDGFVNGKRWKTRPLSINKIGEIFVIKARVDGREVTARIDVNDGDIQIEGLD
;
A
#
# COMPACT_ATOMS: atom_id res chain seq x y z
N MET A 1 -59.19 -92.20 13.67
CA MET A 1 -58.47 -92.72 14.85
C MET A 1 -57.37 -91.71 15.20
N PHE A 2 -57.59 -90.96 16.27
CA PHE A 2 -56.63 -90.25 17.14
C PHE A 2 -55.25 -89.73 16.63
N TYR A 3 -55.11 -88.39 16.76
CA TYR A 3 -54.03 -87.59 17.37
C TYR A 3 -52.70 -87.20 16.64
N ARG A 4 -52.56 -85.86 16.56
CA ARG A 4 -51.37 -84.97 16.72
C ARG A 4 -50.27 -84.93 15.65
N LEU A 5 -50.06 -83.76 15.03
CA LEU A 5 -48.99 -82.81 15.40
C LEU A 5 -49.19 -81.46 14.68
N SER A 6 -48.68 -80.39 15.29
CA SER A 6 -49.10 -78.99 15.15
C SER A 6 -48.75 -78.28 13.83
N LEU A 7 -49.65 -77.38 13.39
CA LEU A 7 -49.53 -76.47 12.26
C LEU A 7 -48.48 -75.37 12.46
N ILE A 8 -47.66 -75.12 11.43
CA ILE A 8 -47.08 -73.80 11.13
C ILE A 8 -47.22 -73.59 9.61
N ILE A 9 -48.08 -72.65 9.19
CA ILE A 9 -48.17 -72.13 7.82
C ILE A 9 -47.72 -70.67 7.90
N LEU A 10 -46.56 -70.36 7.31
CA LEU A 10 -46.05 -68.99 7.21
C LEU A 10 -46.20 -68.50 5.76
N MET A 11 -47.08 -67.52 5.56
CA MET A 11 -47.25 -66.79 4.30
C MET A 11 -46.00 -65.96 3.99
N LEU A 12 -45.47 -66.11 2.76
CA LEU A 12 -44.46 -65.22 2.18
C LEU A 12 -45.06 -63.84 1.91
N PHE A 13 -44.59 -62.82 2.62
CA PHE A 13 -44.65 -61.43 2.18
C PHE A 13 -43.32 -61.06 1.52
N ILE A 14 -43.37 -60.77 0.22
CA ILE A 14 -42.26 -60.17 -0.53
C ILE A 14 -42.22 -58.68 -0.17
N THR A 15 -41.26 -58.28 0.66
CA THR A 15 -40.90 -56.88 0.89
C THR A 15 -39.99 -56.40 -0.25
N PHE A 16 -40.50 -55.47 -1.07
CA PHE A 16 -39.68 -54.65 -1.96
C PHE A 16 -38.77 -53.76 -1.09
N ALA A 17 -37.54 -54.19 -0.85
CA ALA A 17 -36.49 -53.32 -0.32
C ALA A 17 -36.07 -52.36 -1.44
N ALA A 18 -36.59 -51.14 -1.40
CA ALA A 18 -36.04 -50.04 -2.19
C ALA A 18 -34.60 -49.81 -1.71
N CYS A 19 -33.61 -50.19 -2.54
CA CYS A 19 -32.24 -49.72 -2.42
C CYS A 19 -32.23 -48.22 -2.68
N THR A 20 -32.54 -47.41 -1.67
CA THR A 20 -32.16 -46.01 -1.66
C THR A 20 -30.65 -45.96 -1.45
N SER A 21 -29.91 -45.80 -2.54
CA SER A 21 -28.52 -45.33 -2.44
C SER A 21 -28.53 -44.08 -1.56
N PRO A 22 -27.67 -43.98 -0.52
CA PRO A 22 -27.62 -42.77 0.27
C PRO A 22 -27.29 -41.61 -0.67
N THR A 23 -28.24 -40.69 -0.85
CA THR A 23 -28.01 -39.42 -1.54
C THR A 23 -26.87 -38.74 -0.82
N GLN A 24 -25.68 -38.78 -1.44
CA GLN A 24 -24.49 -38.12 -0.93
C GLN A 24 -24.84 -36.64 -0.75
N ALA A 25 -24.82 -36.17 0.49
CA ALA A 25 -25.19 -34.79 0.81
C ALA A 25 -24.33 -33.85 -0.05
N GLN A 26 -24.98 -33.05 -0.90
CA GLN A 26 -24.30 -32.14 -1.80
C GLN A 26 -23.43 -31.18 -0.98
N LEU A 27 -22.14 -31.08 -1.34
CA LEU A 27 -21.23 -30.16 -0.65
C LEU A 27 -21.79 -28.74 -0.71
N LYS A 28 -22.00 -28.14 0.48
CA LYS A 28 -22.54 -26.79 0.60
C LYS A 28 -21.43 -25.77 0.34
N LEU A 29 -21.63 -24.92 -0.66
CA LEU A 29 -20.74 -23.79 -0.99
C LEU A 29 -21.10 -22.56 -0.14
N ASP A 30 -20.09 -21.91 0.43
CA ASP A 30 -20.19 -20.62 1.13
C ASP A 30 -19.91 -19.46 0.17
N ASP A 31 -20.97 -18.83 -0.33
CA ASP A 31 -20.91 -17.74 -1.31
C ASP A 31 -21.27 -16.37 -0.72
N ARG A 32 -21.24 -16.23 0.62
CA ARG A 32 -21.53 -14.93 1.24
C ARG A 32 -20.43 -13.93 0.86
N GLU A 33 -20.82 -12.67 0.73
CA GLU A 33 -19.89 -11.57 0.45
C GLU A 33 -18.72 -11.51 1.42
N GLY A 34 -17.63 -10.88 0.99
CA GLY A 34 -16.49 -10.58 1.84
C GLY A 34 -16.92 -9.72 3.03
N ALA A 35 -16.52 -10.14 4.22
CA ALA A 35 -16.69 -9.34 5.43
C ALA A 35 -15.65 -8.22 5.52
N VAL A 36 -15.82 -7.32 6.49
CA VAL A 36 -14.80 -6.36 6.92
C VAL A 36 -13.50 -7.13 7.21
N GLY A 37 -12.39 -6.70 6.61
CA GLY A 37 -11.09 -7.40 6.70
C GLY A 37 -10.81 -8.40 5.57
N GLU A 38 -11.80 -8.68 4.70
CA GLU A 38 -11.65 -9.63 3.60
C GLU A 38 -11.49 -8.89 2.25
N TRP A 39 -10.82 -9.54 1.30
CA TRP A 39 -10.55 -9.01 -0.05
C TRP A 39 -11.81 -8.93 -0.92
N GLY A 40 -12.73 -9.85 -0.70
CA GLY A 40 -13.97 -9.95 -1.46
C GLY A 40 -13.79 -10.63 -2.81
N PHE A 41 -14.91 -10.81 -3.51
CA PHE A 41 -14.91 -11.41 -4.83
C PHE A 41 -14.37 -10.44 -5.86
N LYS A 42 -13.47 -10.90 -6.73
CA LYS A 42 -12.95 -10.11 -7.85
C LYS A 42 -13.04 -10.90 -9.16
N PRO A 43 -13.38 -10.27 -10.29
CA PRO A 43 -13.97 -8.92 -10.38
C PRO A 43 -15.26 -8.82 -9.57
N ASP A 44 -15.55 -7.63 -9.01
CA ASP A 44 -16.81 -7.41 -8.30
C ASP A 44 -17.98 -7.63 -9.27
N ASP A 45 -19.15 -8.01 -8.75
CA ASP A 45 -20.33 -8.20 -9.59
C ASP A 45 -20.74 -6.87 -10.26
N ASN A 46 -21.00 -6.93 -11.57
CA ASN A 46 -21.31 -5.78 -12.43
C ASN A 46 -20.20 -4.72 -12.51
N SER A 47 -18.94 -5.11 -12.26
CA SER A 47 -17.79 -4.21 -12.38
C SER A 47 -17.31 -4.05 -13.83
N THR A 48 -16.58 -2.96 -14.06
CA THR A 48 -15.80 -2.76 -15.28
C THR A 48 -14.33 -2.90 -14.94
N VAL A 49 -13.58 -3.69 -15.73
CA VAL A 49 -12.16 -3.96 -15.50
C VAL A 49 -11.30 -3.28 -16.57
N ALA A 50 -10.14 -2.76 -16.14
CA ALA A 50 -9.17 -2.08 -16.98
C ALA A 50 -8.04 -3.01 -17.48
N GLN A 51 -8.18 -4.32 -17.27
CA GLN A 51 -7.18 -5.34 -17.57
C GLN A 51 -7.82 -6.57 -18.23
N ASP A 52 -7.12 -7.15 -19.20
CA ASP A 52 -7.48 -8.39 -19.89
C ASP A 52 -6.28 -9.35 -19.92
N ALA A 53 -6.28 -10.46 -19.20
CA ALA A 53 -7.39 -11.00 -18.44
C ALA A 53 -7.52 -10.34 -17.05
N PRO A 54 -8.75 -10.25 -16.51
CA PRO A 54 -8.94 -9.86 -15.13
C PRO A 54 -8.37 -10.93 -14.18
N PHE A 55 -8.04 -10.50 -12.97
CA PHE A 55 -7.77 -11.43 -11.89
C PHE A 55 -9.07 -11.85 -11.21
N PHE A 56 -9.10 -13.09 -10.73
CA PHE A 56 -10.21 -13.67 -10.01
C PHE A 56 -9.84 -13.94 -8.57
N SER A 57 -10.76 -13.62 -7.66
CA SER A 57 -10.69 -14.04 -6.26
C SER A 57 -12.07 -14.44 -5.77
N TRP A 58 -12.13 -15.49 -4.98
CA TRP A 58 -13.36 -15.99 -4.40
C TRP A 58 -13.14 -16.46 -2.97
N ARG A 59 -14.24 -16.64 -2.24
CA ARG A 59 -14.19 -17.06 -0.86
C ARG A 59 -13.59 -18.46 -0.71
N PRO A 60 -12.55 -18.65 0.11
CA PRO A 60 -12.02 -19.97 0.44
C PRO A 60 -13.11 -20.86 1.04
N GLN A 61 -13.15 -22.12 0.61
CA GLN A 61 -14.13 -23.11 1.05
C GLN A 61 -13.50 -24.06 2.06
N ALA A 62 -14.26 -24.43 3.10
CA ALA A 62 -13.79 -25.41 4.09
C ALA A 62 -13.55 -26.77 3.40
N ASN A 63 -12.43 -27.42 3.74
CA ASN A 63 -12.01 -28.72 3.20
C ASN A 63 -11.85 -28.77 1.67
N ALA A 64 -11.64 -27.62 1.01
CA ALA A 64 -11.38 -27.60 -0.43
C ALA A 64 -9.94 -28.02 -0.77
N THR A 65 -9.81 -28.97 -1.70
CA THR A 65 -8.53 -29.37 -2.31
C THR A 65 -8.24 -28.62 -3.60
N GLY A 66 -9.29 -28.11 -4.25
CA GLY A 66 -9.17 -27.33 -5.46
C GLY A 66 -10.52 -26.79 -5.92
N TYR A 67 -10.45 -26.00 -6.99
CA TYR A 67 -11.58 -25.28 -7.56
C TYR A 67 -11.67 -25.50 -9.07
N VAL A 68 -12.84 -25.25 -9.63
CA VAL A 68 -13.01 -25.01 -11.06
C VAL A 68 -13.58 -23.62 -11.24
N LEU A 69 -12.94 -22.81 -12.08
CA LEU A 69 -13.39 -21.50 -12.51
C LEU A 69 -13.91 -21.60 -13.95
N GLN A 70 -15.06 -20.98 -14.22
CA GLN A 70 -15.59 -20.79 -15.58
C GLN A 70 -15.81 -19.30 -15.85
N ILE A 71 -15.45 -18.87 -17.07
CA ILE A 71 -15.75 -17.55 -17.63
C ILE A 71 -16.49 -17.78 -18.96
N ALA A 72 -17.63 -17.12 -19.15
CA ALA A 72 -18.50 -17.28 -20.31
C ALA A 72 -18.99 -15.93 -20.85
N ARG A 73 -19.38 -15.90 -22.13
CA ARG A 73 -20.04 -14.73 -22.75
C ARG A 73 -21.52 -14.62 -22.42
N ASP A 74 -22.14 -15.72 -21.96
CA ASP A 74 -23.55 -15.76 -21.56
C ASP A 74 -23.74 -16.28 -20.13
N SER A 75 -24.75 -15.76 -19.43
CA SER A 75 -25.03 -16.10 -18.02
C SER A 75 -25.48 -17.54 -17.80
N ARG A 76 -25.82 -18.28 -18.87
CA ARG A 76 -26.17 -19.71 -18.81
C ARG A 76 -24.96 -20.61 -19.04
N PHE A 77 -23.78 -20.04 -19.31
CA PHE A 77 -22.52 -20.77 -19.54
C PHE A 77 -22.61 -21.77 -20.70
N ARG A 78 -23.23 -21.36 -21.82
CA ARG A 78 -23.26 -22.11 -23.09
C ARG A 78 -22.05 -21.78 -23.97
N ASP A 79 -21.52 -20.56 -23.86
CA ASP A 79 -20.31 -20.10 -24.54
C ASP A 79 -19.22 -19.79 -23.51
N ILE A 80 -18.45 -20.83 -23.14
CA ILE A 80 -17.34 -20.75 -22.18
C ILE A 80 -16.07 -20.36 -22.92
N VAL A 81 -15.51 -19.20 -22.58
CA VAL A 81 -14.26 -18.68 -23.16
C VAL A 81 -13.02 -19.07 -22.36
N TYR A 82 -13.20 -19.44 -21.09
CA TYR A 82 -12.11 -19.91 -20.23
C TYR A 82 -12.63 -20.85 -19.15
N GLN A 83 -11.95 -21.97 -18.97
CA GLN A 83 -12.21 -22.91 -17.88
C GLN A 83 -10.91 -23.48 -17.37
N VAL A 84 -10.73 -23.52 -16.05
CA VAL A 84 -9.49 -24.01 -15.44
C VAL A 84 -9.78 -24.72 -14.12
N LYS A 85 -8.98 -25.75 -13.83
CA LYS A 85 -8.87 -26.32 -12.48
C LYS A 85 -7.79 -25.57 -11.71
N VAL A 86 -8.15 -24.98 -10.58
CA VAL A 86 -7.23 -24.22 -9.73
C VAL A 86 -6.95 -25.03 -8.47
N PRO A 87 -5.75 -25.61 -8.32
CA PRO A 87 -5.41 -26.38 -7.13
C PRO A 87 -5.23 -25.44 -5.94
N ARG A 88 -5.79 -25.80 -4.78
CA ARG A 88 -5.59 -25.17 -3.45
C ARG A 88 -6.04 -23.72 -3.25
N TYR A 89 -5.82 -22.85 -4.22
CA TYR A 89 -5.91 -21.40 -4.05
C TYR A 89 -7.27 -20.83 -4.43
N SER A 90 -7.70 -19.81 -3.69
CA SER A 90 -8.97 -19.11 -3.88
C SER A 90 -8.81 -17.85 -4.75
N GLY A 91 -7.93 -17.93 -5.74
CA GLY A 91 -7.64 -16.85 -6.67
C GLY A 91 -6.84 -17.33 -7.88
N HIS A 92 -7.04 -16.67 -9.02
CA HIS A 92 -6.49 -17.08 -10.31
C HIS A 92 -6.41 -15.92 -11.30
N VAL A 93 -5.39 -15.90 -12.16
CA VAL A 93 -5.34 -15.02 -13.33
C VAL A 93 -5.27 -15.91 -14.57
N PRO A 94 -6.15 -15.73 -15.57
CA PRO A 94 -6.08 -16.52 -16.79
C PRO A 94 -4.72 -16.41 -17.49
N SER A 95 -4.30 -17.52 -18.09
CA SER A 95 -3.07 -17.64 -18.88
C SER A 95 -3.23 -17.14 -20.32
N GLN A 96 -4.41 -16.65 -20.67
CA GLN A 96 -4.74 -16.11 -21.99
C GLN A 96 -5.74 -14.96 -21.82
N GLN A 97 -5.72 -14.03 -22.77
CA GLN A 97 -6.72 -12.99 -22.88
C GLN A 97 -8.11 -13.58 -23.15
N ILE A 98 -9.15 -12.94 -22.63
CA ILE A 98 -10.55 -13.32 -22.87
C ILE A 98 -11.25 -12.38 -23.86
N GLY A 99 -10.64 -11.22 -24.12
CA GLY A 99 -11.10 -10.20 -25.06
C GLY A 99 -12.11 -9.21 -24.45
N THR A 100 -12.53 -8.24 -25.26
CA THR A 100 -13.47 -7.19 -24.86
C THR A 100 -14.92 -7.70 -24.83
N GLY A 101 -15.73 -7.17 -23.92
CA GLY A 101 -17.17 -7.44 -23.86
C GLY A 101 -17.70 -7.66 -22.45
N GLN A 102 -18.97 -8.06 -22.38
CA GLN A 102 -19.61 -8.52 -21.14
C GLN A 102 -19.30 -10.00 -20.94
N PHE A 103 -18.94 -10.38 -19.71
CA PHE A 103 -18.67 -11.75 -19.33
C PHE A 103 -19.37 -12.10 -18.02
N PHE A 104 -19.45 -13.40 -17.77
CA PHE A 104 -20.03 -14.01 -16.59
C PHE A 104 -19.06 -15.04 -16.04
N TRP A 105 -18.95 -15.13 -14.72
CA TRP A 105 -18.09 -16.11 -14.07
C TRP A 105 -18.76 -16.77 -12.86
N ARG A 106 -18.32 -17.99 -12.60
CA ARG A 106 -18.71 -18.80 -11.44
C ARG A 106 -17.59 -19.76 -11.07
N PHE A 107 -17.60 -20.23 -9.84
CA PHE A 107 -16.66 -21.25 -9.36
C PHE A 107 -17.40 -22.37 -8.62
N ARG A 108 -16.73 -23.52 -8.49
CA ARG A 108 -17.11 -24.60 -7.57
C ARG A 108 -15.86 -25.20 -6.94
N PHE A 109 -15.99 -25.92 -5.84
CA PHE A 109 -14.86 -26.57 -5.18
C PHE A 109 -15.01 -28.09 -5.12
N TYR A 110 -13.89 -28.75 -4.87
CA TYR A 110 -13.79 -30.18 -4.62
C TYR A 110 -13.21 -30.43 -3.24
N ASN A 111 -13.66 -31.48 -2.56
CA ASN A 111 -13.09 -31.90 -1.28
C ASN A 111 -12.03 -33.01 -1.43
N ASP A 112 -11.50 -33.51 -0.31
CA ASP A 112 -10.48 -34.58 -0.30
C ASP A 112 -10.98 -35.91 -0.92
N GLN A 113 -12.30 -36.12 -0.98
CA GLN A 113 -12.93 -37.29 -1.62
C GLN A 113 -13.24 -37.05 -3.10
N ASN A 114 -12.79 -35.92 -3.66
CA ASN A 114 -13.05 -35.50 -5.04
C ASN A 114 -14.55 -35.28 -5.37
N ASN A 115 -15.39 -35.08 -4.35
CA ASN A 115 -16.79 -34.69 -4.55
C ASN A 115 -16.86 -33.21 -4.94
N ALA A 116 -17.68 -32.86 -5.93
CA ALA A 116 -17.87 -31.48 -6.37
C ALA A 116 -19.03 -30.80 -5.62
N SER A 117 -18.86 -29.52 -5.29
CA SER A 117 -19.99 -28.68 -4.85
C SER A 117 -20.92 -28.30 -6.01
N GLY A 118 -22.07 -27.73 -5.67
CA GLY A 118 -22.81 -26.88 -6.61
C GLY A 118 -21.96 -25.69 -7.07
N TRP A 119 -22.39 -25.03 -8.16
CA TRP A 119 -21.78 -23.79 -8.60
C TRP A 119 -22.13 -22.62 -7.67
N SER A 120 -21.21 -21.66 -7.56
CA SER A 120 -21.49 -20.35 -6.96
C SER A 120 -22.58 -19.61 -7.73
N ARG A 121 -23.09 -18.51 -7.16
CA ARG A 121 -23.85 -17.51 -7.90
C ARG A 121 -23.02 -17.02 -9.08
N THR A 122 -23.72 -16.67 -10.15
CA THR A 122 -23.12 -16.07 -11.34
C THR A 122 -22.86 -14.61 -11.08
N ARG A 123 -21.63 -14.16 -11.34
CA ARG A 123 -21.23 -12.75 -11.27
C ARG A 123 -20.89 -12.26 -12.67
N SER A 124 -21.10 -10.99 -12.94
CA SER A 124 -20.86 -10.36 -14.24
C SER A 124 -19.74 -9.33 -14.17
N PHE A 125 -19.03 -9.10 -15.26
CA PHE A 125 -18.09 -7.99 -15.41
C PHE A 125 -17.92 -7.61 -16.88
N LYS A 126 -17.43 -6.40 -17.13
CA LYS A 126 -17.15 -5.89 -18.47
C LYS A 126 -15.67 -5.60 -18.66
N VAL A 127 -15.07 -6.21 -19.69
CA VAL A 127 -13.73 -5.85 -20.18
C VAL A 127 -13.90 -4.73 -21.19
N THR A 128 -13.16 -3.64 -20.99
CA THR A 128 -13.20 -2.44 -21.86
C THR A 128 -12.33 -2.62 -23.12
N GLY A 129 -12.58 -1.81 -24.14
CA GLY A 129 -11.79 -1.84 -25.39
C GLY A 129 -10.36 -1.31 -25.22
N ASN A 130 -10.09 -0.56 -24.15
CA ASN A 130 -8.77 -0.07 -23.76
C ASN A 130 -8.18 -0.84 -22.58
N ALA A 131 -8.76 -2.01 -22.24
CA ALA A 131 -8.22 -2.87 -21.18
C ALA A 131 -6.79 -3.31 -21.53
N ARG A 132 -5.92 -3.28 -20.53
CA ARG A 132 -4.51 -3.59 -20.72
C ARG A 132 -4.27 -5.10 -20.75
N PRO A 133 -3.51 -5.64 -21.71
CA PRO A 133 -3.17 -7.06 -21.72
C PRO A 133 -2.32 -7.42 -20.51
N PHE A 134 -2.76 -8.43 -19.74
CA PHE A 134 -2.00 -9.06 -18.67
C PHE A 134 -2.48 -10.49 -18.46
N THR A 135 -1.56 -11.44 -18.52
CA THR A 135 -1.81 -12.86 -18.30
C THR A 135 -0.73 -13.43 -17.40
N MET A 136 -1.07 -14.43 -16.60
CA MET A 136 -0.07 -15.17 -15.82
C MET A 136 0.23 -16.51 -16.50
N PRO A 137 1.49 -16.87 -16.74
CA PRO A 137 1.82 -18.18 -17.29
C PRO A 137 1.28 -19.30 -16.40
N THR A 138 0.98 -20.45 -17.01
CA THR A 138 0.59 -21.64 -16.27
C THR A 138 1.72 -22.10 -15.33
N ARG A 139 1.38 -22.90 -14.32
CA ARG A 139 2.37 -23.48 -13.40
C ARG A 139 3.49 -24.19 -14.16
N GLU A 140 3.15 -25.00 -15.15
CA GLU A 140 4.12 -25.73 -15.97
C GLU A 140 5.05 -24.76 -16.74
N GLU A 141 4.50 -23.73 -17.37
CA GLU A 141 5.30 -22.74 -18.10
C GLU A 141 6.24 -21.95 -17.19
N LEU A 142 5.80 -21.58 -15.98
CA LEU A 142 6.66 -20.89 -15.01
C LEU A 142 7.90 -21.73 -14.70
N PHE A 143 7.73 -22.99 -14.31
CA PHE A 143 8.86 -23.83 -13.91
C PHE A 143 9.68 -24.38 -15.07
N LYS A 144 9.12 -24.41 -16.29
CA LYS A 144 9.89 -24.63 -17.53
C LYS A 144 10.84 -23.48 -17.84
N ARG A 145 10.50 -22.23 -17.50
CA ARG A 145 11.35 -21.04 -17.72
C ARG A 145 12.46 -20.89 -16.67
N LEU A 146 12.27 -21.50 -15.49
CA LEU A 146 13.22 -21.43 -14.40
C LEU A 146 14.51 -22.22 -14.76
N PRO A 147 15.71 -21.61 -14.63
CA PRO A 147 16.94 -22.30 -14.99
C PRO A 147 17.25 -23.45 -14.02
N GLN A 148 17.71 -24.58 -14.57
CA GLN A 148 18.08 -25.75 -13.77
C GLN A 148 19.40 -25.53 -13.01
N ALA A 149 20.34 -24.77 -13.58
CA ALA A 149 21.58 -24.40 -12.90
C ALA A 149 21.40 -23.18 -11.99
N HIS A 150 22.36 -22.99 -11.10
CA HIS A 150 22.47 -21.82 -10.24
C HIS A 150 23.47 -20.81 -10.80
N PRO A 151 23.32 -19.50 -10.52
CA PRO A 151 22.30 -18.85 -9.69
C PRO A 151 20.92 -18.68 -10.35
N ARG A 152 19.87 -18.50 -9.54
CA ARG A 152 18.46 -18.35 -10.00
C ARG A 152 17.77 -17.07 -9.53
N LEU A 153 18.35 -16.35 -8.57
CA LEU A 153 17.80 -15.10 -8.03
C LEU A 153 18.53 -13.89 -8.63
N PHE A 154 17.78 -13.00 -9.30
CA PHE A 154 18.24 -11.76 -9.94
C PHE A 154 19.17 -11.91 -11.16
N ILE A 155 19.94 -12.98 -11.25
CA ILE A 155 20.83 -13.24 -12.37
C ILE A 155 20.68 -14.69 -12.78
N ARG A 156 20.59 -14.94 -14.09
CA ARG A 156 20.51 -16.28 -14.65
C ARG A 156 21.92 -16.85 -14.86
N PRO A 157 22.11 -18.19 -14.85
CA PRO A 157 23.45 -18.77 -15.04
C PRO A 157 24.10 -18.37 -16.37
N GLU A 158 23.31 -18.25 -17.43
CA GLU A 158 23.75 -17.85 -18.77
C GLU A 158 24.24 -16.40 -18.85
N ASP A 159 23.77 -15.52 -17.96
CA ASP A 159 24.15 -14.09 -17.93
C ASP A 159 25.42 -13.84 -17.09
N LEU A 160 25.81 -14.80 -16.25
CA LEU A 160 26.91 -14.64 -15.31
C LEU A 160 28.27 -14.34 -15.99
N PRO A 161 28.64 -14.95 -17.14
CA PRO A 161 29.87 -14.60 -17.85
C PRO A 161 29.93 -13.13 -18.29
N ASP A 162 28.83 -12.55 -18.78
CA ASP A 162 28.81 -11.14 -19.15
C ASP A 162 28.84 -10.23 -17.93
N LEU A 163 28.08 -10.54 -16.88
CA LEU A 163 28.14 -9.81 -15.61
C LEU A 163 29.58 -9.73 -15.08
N ARG A 164 30.33 -10.84 -15.11
CA ARG A 164 31.77 -10.88 -14.75
C ARG A 164 32.58 -9.90 -15.59
N LYS A 165 32.40 -9.92 -16.90
CA LYS A 165 33.08 -9.00 -17.83
C LYS A 165 32.76 -7.53 -17.49
N GLN A 166 31.48 -7.20 -17.27
CA GLN A 166 31.05 -5.83 -16.95
C GLN A 166 31.61 -5.34 -15.61
N MET A 167 31.67 -6.22 -14.60
CA MET A 167 32.20 -5.90 -13.27
C MET A 167 33.72 -5.78 -13.25
N LEU A 168 34.45 -6.60 -14.00
CA LEU A 168 35.91 -6.60 -13.97
C LEU A 168 36.52 -5.53 -14.88
N ALA A 169 35.92 -5.29 -16.05
CA ALA A 169 36.50 -4.45 -17.08
C ALA A 169 35.51 -3.44 -17.71
N GLY A 170 34.20 -3.63 -17.56
CA GLY A 170 33.19 -2.81 -18.20
C GLY A 170 32.63 -1.67 -17.34
N HIS A 171 31.38 -1.32 -17.61
CA HIS A 171 30.71 -0.16 -17.02
C HIS A 171 30.41 -0.30 -15.51
N LEU A 172 30.53 -1.50 -14.95
CA LEU A 172 30.31 -1.77 -13.53
C LEU A 172 31.62 -1.84 -12.71
N ARG A 173 32.76 -1.50 -13.31
CA ARG A 173 34.07 -1.63 -12.66
C ARG A 173 34.21 -0.81 -11.37
N SER A 174 33.58 0.36 -11.28
CA SER A 174 33.61 1.16 -10.06
C SER A 174 32.79 0.51 -8.94
N GLN A 175 31.61 -0.05 -9.26
CA GLN A 175 30.80 -0.81 -8.30
C GLN A 175 31.56 -2.04 -7.80
N TYR A 176 32.29 -2.74 -8.68
CA TYR A 176 33.10 -3.88 -8.26
C TYR A 176 34.22 -3.47 -7.30
N LYS A 177 34.92 -2.35 -7.54
CA LYS A 177 35.92 -1.85 -6.59
C LYS A 177 35.31 -1.56 -5.22
N ASN A 178 34.14 -0.91 -5.20
CA ASN A 178 33.42 -0.64 -3.96
C ASN A 178 32.98 -1.93 -3.24
N LEU A 179 32.50 -2.93 -3.99
CA LEU A 179 32.18 -4.26 -3.45
C LEU A 179 33.35 -4.85 -2.67
N ILE A 180 34.55 -4.82 -3.28
CA ILE A 180 35.76 -5.36 -2.67
C ILE A 180 36.14 -4.56 -1.42
N THR A 181 36.04 -3.23 -1.44
CA THR A 181 36.27 -2.41 -0.24
C THR A 181 35.32 -2.79 0.90
N ILE A 182 34.03 -2.98 0.60
CA ILE A 182 33.03 -3.42 1.59
C ILE A 182 33.38 -4.81 2.14
N CYS A 183 33.72 -5.76 1.26
CA CYS A 183 34.09 -7.13 1.63
C CYS A 183 35.33 -7.18 2.53
N GLU A 184 36.40 -6.47 2.14
CA GLU A 184 37.65 -6.43 2.92
C GLU A 184 37.47 -5.72 4.27
N LYS A 185 36.65 -4.68 4.32
CA LYS A 185 36.28 -4.03 5.58
C LYS A 185 35.57 -5.05 6.49
N ARG A 186 34.55 -5.74 5.98
CA ARG A 186 33.81 -6.71 6.79
C ARG A 186 34.70 -7.83 7.31
N LEU A 187 35.57 -8.40 6.48
CA LEU A 187 36.47 -9.48 6.91
C LEU A 187 37.42 -9.06 8.04
N LYS A 188 37.75 -7.77 8.14
CA LYS A 188 38.53 -7.23 9.26
C LYS A 188 37.70 -7.07 10.53
N GLU A 189 36.44 -6.67 10.39
CA GLU A 189 35.49 -6.50 11.51
C GLU A 189 35.00 -7.84 12.07
N GLY A 190 34.99 -8.89 11.24
CA GLY A 190 34.52 -10.23 11.61
C GLY A 190 33.01 -10.41 11.44
N PHE A 191 32.52 -11.61 11.77
CA PHE A 191 31.11 -11.97 11.72
C PHE A 191 30.67 -12.56 13.05
N ASP A 192 29.60 -12.01 13.61
CA ASP A 192 28.95 -12.59 14.78
C ASP A 192 27.84 -13.55 14.35
N THR A 193 28.15 -14.85 14.41
CA THR A 193 27.26 -15.95 14.00
C THR A 193 26.59 -16.68 15.18
N THR A 194 26.68 -16.14 16.40
CA THR A 194 26.03 -16.75 17.58
C THR A 194 24.50 -16.80 17.42
N ASP A 195 23.78 -17.77 17.99
CA ASP A 195 22.30 -17.76 17.90
C ASP A 195 21.75 -16.50 18.62
N PRO A 196 20.87 -15.68 18.01
CA PRO A 196 20.28 -14.53 18.68
C PRO A 196 19.54 -14.89 19.97
N PRO A 197 19.54 -14.00 20.98
CA PRO A 197 18.96 -14.32 22.27
C PRO A 197 17.43 -14.38 22.19
N THR A 198 16.84 -15.24 23.03
CA THR A 198 15.42 -15.21 23.39
C THR A 198 15.13 -14.11 24.43
N TYR A 199 13.85 -13.86 24.69
CA TYR A 199 13.41 -12.90 25.70
C TYR A 199 13.68 -13.51 27.08
N PRO A 200 14.28 -12.76 28.02
CA PRO A 200 14.33 -13.16 29.41
C PRO A 200 12.92 -13.41 29.97
N GLU A 201 12.82 -14.23 31.03
CA GLU A 201 11.56 -14.54 31.67
C GLU A 201 10.82 -13.25 32.10
N GLY A 202 9.51 -13.20 31.82
CA GLY A 202 8.65 -12.06 32.16
C GLY A 202 8.68 -10.88 31.18
N VAL A 203 9.66 -10.81 30.26
CA VAL A 203 9.74 -9.75 29.25
C VAL A 203 8.65 -9.95 28.19
N THR A 204 7.72 -9.00 28.14
CA THR A 204 6.64 -8.96 27.15
C THR A 204 6.52 -7.57 26.56
N GLN A 205 5.86 -7.45 25.41
CA GLN A 205 5.56 -6.15 24.80
C GLN A 205 4.78 -5.24 25.75
N GLN A 206 3.91 -5.82 26.59
CA GLN A 206 3.06 -5.07 27.52
C GLN A 206 3.80 -4.66 28.80
N LYS A 207 4.67 -5.51 29.35
CA LYS A 207 5.37 -5.24 30.63
C LYS A 207 6.68 -4.48 30.44
N ASN A 208 7.42 -4.76 29.36
CA ASN A 208 8.79 -4.27 29.16
C ASN A 208 9.01 -3.85 27.70
N ALA A 209 8.17 -2.94 27.19
CA ALA A 209 8.09 -2.59 25.77
C ALA A 209 9.44 -2.19 25.14
N GLU A 210 10.30 -1.47 25.87
CA GLU A 210 11.62 -1.05 25.39
C GLU A 210 12.59 -2.23 25.26
N GLN A 211 12.73 -3.03 26.33
CA GLN A 211 13.59 -4.21 26.33
C GLN A 211 13.12 -5.25 25.30
N TRP A 212 11.80 -5.49 25.22
CA TRP A 212 11.20 -6.33 24.20
C TRP A 212 11.56 -5.85 22.80
N ARG A 213 11.40 -4.54 22.52
CA ARG A 213 11.72 -3.96 21.20
C ARG A 213 13.22 -4.04 20.89
N LYS A 214 14.08 -3.84 21.87
CA LYS A 214 15.53 -3.96 21.73
C LYS A 214 15.92 -5.37 21.28
N ILE A 215 15.33 -6.41 21.86
CA ILE A 215 15.59 -7.80 21.47
C ILE A 215 14.93 -8.10 20.12
N TRP A 216 13.65 -7.77 19.95
CA TRP A 216 12.90 -8.06 18.73
C TRP A 216 13.56 -7.43 17.48
N TRP A 217 13.86 -6.13 17.54
CA TRP A 217 14.52 -5.40 16.46
C TRP A 217 16.03 -5.68 16.39
N GLY A 218 16.67 -5.93 17.53
CA GLY A 218 18.08 -6.29 17.61
C GLY A 218 18.37 -7.61 16.89
N ASN A 219 17.54 -8.64 17.11
CA ASN A 219 17.65 -9.93 16.43
C ASN A 219 17.53 -9.75 14.91
N ARG A 220 16.54 -8.98 14.45
CA ARG A 220 16.42 -8.62 13.02
C ARG A 220 17.68 -7.93 12.49
N THR A 221 18.18 -6.93 13.20
CA THR A 221 19.32 -6.11 12.75
C THR A 221 20.58 -6.97 12.63
N ARG A 222 20.81 -7.86 13.60
CA ARG A 222 21.93 -8.80 13.63
C ARG A 222 21.91 -9.78 12.45
N VAL A 223 20.74 -10.36 12.17
CA VAL A 223 20.56 -11.26 11.01
C VAL A 223 20.82 -10.51 9.69
N ASN A 224 20.28 -9.31 9.52
CA ASN A 224 20.49 -8.53 8.30
C ASN A 224 21.95 -8.13 8.12
N ASP A 225 22.62 -7.61 9.16
CA ASP A 225 24.02 -7.21 9.09
C ASP A 225 24.91 -8.36 8.62
N MET A 226 24.77 -9.51 9.26
CA MET A 226 25.51 -10.73 8.92
C MET A 226 25.24 -11.18 7.47
N LEU A 227 23.96 -11.41 7.11
CA LEU A 227 23.62 -12.01 5.83
C LEU A 227 23.80 -11.04 4.64
N VAL A 228 23.60 -9.74 4.80
CA VAL A 228 23.90 -8.76 3.74
C VAL A 228 25.41 -8.76 3.45
N ALA A 229 26.23 -8.81 4.49
CA ALA A 229 27.67 -8.83 4.30
C ALA A 229 28.16 -10.15 3.67
N SER A 230 27.57 -11.29 4.06
CA SER A 230 27.82 -12.59 3.41
C SER A 230 27.35 -12.61 1.96
N LEU A 231 26.23 -11.96 1.61
CA LEU A 231 25.77 -11.83 0.23
C LEU A 231 26.76 -11.03 -0.64
N ASN A 232 27.36 -9.97 -0.09
CA ASN A 232 28.39 -9.20 -0.79
C ASN A 232 29.67 -10.05 -1.03
N LEU A 233 30.12 -10.81 -0.03
CA LEU A 233 31.25 -11.74 -0.20
C LEU A 233 30.95 -12.82 -1.24
N ALA A 234 29.74 -13.40 -1.20
CA ALA A 234 29.30 -14.40 -2.17
C ALA A 234 29.30 -13.84 -3.59
N LEU A 235 28.78 -12.62 -3.79
CA LEU A 235 28.84 -11.95 -5.10
C LEU A 235 30.29 -11.74 -5.54
N ALA A 236 31.15 -11.21 -4.66
CA ALA A 236 32.54 -10.94 -5.00
C ALA A 236 33.28 -12.21 -5.43
N HIS A 237 33.10 -13.31 -4.68
CA HIS A 237 33.63 -14.62 -5.03
C HIS A 237 33.08 -15.13 -6.38
N THR A 238 31.78 -14.98 -6.61
CA THR A 238 31.12 -15.39 -7.86
C THR A 238 31.67 -14.63 -9.06
N ILE A 239 32.00 -13.33 -8.89
CA ILE A 239 32.58 -12.50 -9.95
C ILE A 239 34.05 -12.87 -10.21
N LYS A 240 34.86 -12.98 -9.16
CA LYS A 240 36.26 -13.41 -9.22
C LYS A 240 36.55 -14.37 -8.07
N PRO A 241 36.86 -15.65 -8.36
CA PRO A 241 37.09 -16.65 -7.32
C PRO A 241 38.10 -16.18 -6.27
N ASN A 242 37.66 -16.22 -5.02
CA ASN A 242 38.44 -15.89 -3.83
C ASN A 242 38.14 -16.91 -2.73
N PRO A 243 39.05 -17.84 -2.42
CA PRO A 243 38.84 -18.87 -1.40
C PRO A 243 38.51 -18.31 -0.03
N LYS A 244 39.15 -17.21 0.39
CA LYS A 244 38.88 -16.57 1.69
C LYS A 244 37.42 -16.11 1.80
N TYR A 245 36.87 -15.54 0.73
CA TYR A 245 35.48 -15.08 0.72
C TYR A 245 34.52 -16.27 0.72
N ARG A 246 34.82 -17.30 -0.08
CA ARG A 246 34.04 -18.54 -0.14
C ARG A 246 33.98 -19.21 1.23
N ASP A 247 35.13 -19.45 1.85
CA ASP A 247 35.22 -20.21 3.09
C ASP A 247 34.46 -19.49 4.22
N GLU A 248 34.54 -18.16 4.30
CA GLU A 248 33.79 -17.38 5.28
C GLU A 248 32.28 -17.39 5.01
N VAL A 249 31.86 -17.31 3.75
CA VAL A 249 30.43 -17.43 3.38
C VAL A 249 29.90 -18.81 3.76
N ILE A 250 30.62 -19.88 3.43
CA ILE A 250 30.23 -21.25 3.77
C ILE A 250 30.16 -21.42 5.29
N ARG A 251 31.15 -20.92 6.03
CA ARG A 251 31.14 -20.94 7.51
C ARG A 251 29.89 -20.29 8.07
N VAL A 252 29.58 -19.04 7.65
CA VAL A 252 28.39 -18.32 8.12
C VAL A 252 27.11 -19.09 7.76
N LEU A 253 26.99 -19.61 6.54
CA LEU A 253 25.81 -20.39 6.16
C LEU A 253 25.64 -21.65 7.02
N MET A 254 26.73 -22.34 7.37
CA MET A 254 26.68 -23.54 8.21
C MET A 254 26.39 -23.21 9.67
N ASP A 255 26.96 -22.15 10.24
CA ASP A 255 26.67 -21.72 11.60
C ASP A 255 25.17 -21.44 11.80
N ILE A 256 24.50 -20.84 10.81
CA ILE A 256 23.06 -20.58 10.84
C ILE A 256 22.23 -21.87 10.77
N THR A 257 22.74 -22.94 10.13
CA THR A 257 22.02 -24.22 10.10
C THR A 257 21.94 -24.88 11.48
N GLU A 258 22.79 -24.47 12.42
CA GLU A 258 22.80 -24.97 13.80
C GLU A 258 21.86 -24.16 14.73
N TRP A 259 21.32 -23.03 14.28
CA TRP A 259 20.37 -22.23 15.08
C TRP A 259 19.02 -22.93 15.21
N ASP A 260 18.35 -22.75 16.35
CA ASP A 260 17.01 -23.30 16.55
C ASP A 260 16.00 -22.62 15.61
N THR A 261 15.46 -23.40 14.66
CA THR A 261 14.43 -22.91 13.71
C THR A 261 13.14 -22.46 14.38
N LYS A 262 12.87 -22.87 15.62
CA LYS A 262 11.73 -22.44 16.44
C LYS A 262 12.11 -21.45 17.54
N GLY A 263 13.39 -21.11 17.66
CA GLY A 263 13.94 -20.22 18.67
C GLY A 263 13.75 -18.74 18.34
N SER A 264 14.72 -17.92 18.75
CA SER A 264 14.67 -16.44 18.70
C SER A 264 14.46 -15.83 17.30
N THR A 265 14.79 -16.60 16.26
CA THR A 265 14.68 -16.24 14.83
C THR A 265 13.61 -17.06 14.10
N GLY A 266 12.80 -17.84 14.81
CA GLY A 266 11.69 -18.59 14.25
C GLY A 266 10.52 -17.67 13.85
N TRP A 267 9.78 -18.03 12.81
CA TRP A 267 8.71 -17.18 12.24
C TRP A 267 7.63 -16.80 13.27
N VAL A 268 7.20 -17.77 14.09
CA VAL A 268 6.17 -17.53 15.12
C VAL A 268 6.69 -16.64 16.25
N TYR A 269 7.98 -16.70 16.55
CA TYR A 269 8.61 -15.99 17.65
C TYR A 269 8.96 -14.54 17.27
N ASN A 270 9.64 -14.38 16.14
CA ASN A 270 10.09 -13.10 15.60
C ASN A 270 10.17 -13.18 14.07
N ASP A 271 9.05 -12.92 13.41
CA ASP A 271 8.95 -12.90 11.95
C ASP A 271 9.86 -11.86 11.28
N GLU A 272 10.11 -10.73 11.95
CA GLU A 272 11.06 -9.69 11.51
C GLU A 272 12.52 -10.19 11.44
N ALA A 273 12.90 -11.17 12.25
CA ALA A 273 14.21 -11.85 12.15
C ALA A 273 14.18 -13.08 11.23
N ALA A 274 13.06 -13.80 11.15
CA ALA A 274 12.89 -14.96 10.29
C ALA A 274 12.90 -14.61 8.80
N MET A 275 12.22 -13.52 8.42
CA MET A 275 12.09 -13.03 7.05
C MET A 275 13.46 -12.82 6.37
N PRO A 276 14.42 -12.08 6.96
CA PRO A 276 15.79 -11.97 6.43
C PRO A 276 16.52 -13.28 6.18
N ILE A 277 16.40 -14.27 7.07
CA ILE A 277 16.97 -15.61 6.82
C ILE A 277 16.35 -16.19 5.56
N LEU A 278 15.02 -16.14 5.44
CA LEU A 278 14.31 -16.73 4.32
C LEU A 278 14.77 -16.19 2.95
N TYR A 279 14.92 -14.87 2.80
CA TYR A 279 15.31 -14.30 1.49
C TYR A 279 16.83 -14.13 1.32
N LEU A 280 17.59 -13.67 2.32
CA LEU A 280 19.03 -13.44 2.15
C LEU A 280 19.81 -14.76 2.10
N TYR A 281 19.47 -15.75 2.94
CA TYR A 281 20.11 -17.06 2.88
C TYR A 281 19.87 -17.70 1.51
N SER A 282 18.65 -17.58 0.97
CA SER A 282 18.30 -18.07 -0.37
C SER A 282 19.11 -17.39 -1.48
N ARG A 283 19.34 -16.07 -1.40
CA ARG A 283 20.19 -15.34 -2.35
C ARG A 283 21.65 -15.80 -2.29
N ILE A 284 22.20 -15.98 -1.09
CA ILE A 284 23.57 -16.46 -0.90
C ILE A 284 23.69 -17.89 -1.43
N TYR A 285 22.80 -18.80 -0.99
CA TYR A 285 22.73 -20.18 -1.46
C TYR A 285 22.64 -20.23 -2.98
N SER A 286 21.79 -19.39 -3.58
CA SER A 286 21.68 -19.28 -5.04
C SER A 286 23.03 -19.01 -5.71
N LEU A 287 23.88 -18.15 -5.16
CA LEU A 287 25.21 -17.84 -5.72
C LEU A 287 26.23 -18.96 -5.49
N VAL A 288 26.26 -19.55 -4.29
CA VAL A 288 27.37 -20.45 -3.86
C VAL A 288 26.99 -21.93 -3.78
N ARG A 289 25.78 -22.34 -4.20
CA ARG A 289 25.32 -23.75 -4.11
C ARG A 289 26.31 -24.76 -4.66
N HIS A 290 27.01 -24.42 -5.73
CA HIS A 290 28.00 -25.30 -6.39
C HIS A 290 29.29 -25.48 -5.59
N GLU A 291 29.58 -24.59 -4.63
CA GLU A 291 30.74 -24.67 -3.73
C GLU A 291 30.46 -25.52 -2.48
N LEU A 292 29.18 -25.84 -2.20
CA LEU A 292 28.78 -26.63 -1.03
C LEU A 292 29.00 -28.12 -1.28
N THR A 293 29.43 -28.85 -0.25
CA THR A 293 29.41 -30.32 -0.26
C THR A 293 27.97 -30.86 -0.16
N ASP A 294 27.77 -32.14 -0.44
CA ASP A 294 26.45 -32.78 -0.27
C ASP A 294 25.92 -32.66 1.18
N GLU A 295 26.79 -32.84 2.17
CA GLU A 295 26.43 -32.69 3.58
C GLU A 295 26.00 -31.26 3.91
N GLN A 296 26.76 -30.26 3.44
CA GLN A 296 26.45 -28.85 3.66
C GLN A 296 25.15 -28.46 2.96
N ARG A 297 24.92 -28.96 1.73
CA ARG A 297 23.64 -28.79 1.02
C ARG A 297 22.50 -29.39 1.82
N GLN A 298 22.67 -30.60 2.36
CA GLN A 298 21.62 -31.26 3.14
C GLN A 298 21.28 -30.49 4.42
N LYS A 299 22.27 -29.93 5.14
CA LYS A 299 22.03 -29.06 6.29
C LYS A 299 21.21 -27.82 5.92
N ALA A 300 21.58 -27.15 4.84
CA ALA A 300 20.84 -26.00 4.32
C ALA A 300 19.40 -26.36 3.94
N ILE A 301 19.21 -27.48 3.23
CA ILE A 301 17.89 -28.02 2.82
C ILE A 301 17.02 -28.28 4.04
N THR A 302 17.53 -28.97 5.07
CA THR A 302 16.78 -29.27 6.30
C THR A 302 16.31 -28.00 7.01
N MET A 303 17.20 -27.04 7.22
CA MET A 303 16.89 -25.78 7.90
C MET A 303 15.87 -24.94 7.09
N MET A 304 16.08 -24.82 5.79
CA MET A 304 15.20 -24.03 4.92
C MET A 304 13.85 -24.70 4.67
N THR A 305 13.77 -26.03 4.72
CA THR A 305 12.50 -26.78 4.71
C THR A 305 11.65 -26.38 5.92
N ALA A 306 12.22 -26.40 7.13
CA ALA A 306 11.51 -26.03 8.34
C ALA A 306 11.01 -24.58 8.31
N ARG A 307 11.87 -23.63 7.93
CA ARG A 307 11.54 -22.20 7.90
C ARG A 307 10.56 -21.82 6.77
N GLY A 308 10.74 -22.39 5.58
CA GLY A 308 9.84 -22.18 4.45
C GLY A 308 8.44 -22.75 4.72
N ASN A 309 8.36 -23.93 5.32
CA ASN A 309 7.09 -24.52 5.74
C ASN A 309 6.39 -23.69 6.83
N ASP A 310 7.11 -23.17 7.83
CA ASP A 310 6.50 -22.25 8.81
C ASP A 310 5.88 -21.02 8.15
N ALA A 311 6.62 -20.36 7.24
CA ALA A 311 6.14 -19.20 6.52
C ALA A 311 4.90 -19.56 5.67
N TYR A 312 4.94 -20.67 4.91
CA TYR A 312 3.81 -21.11 4.10
C TYR A 312 2.58 -21.44 4.94
N GLN A 313 2.73 -22.21 6.02
CA GLN A 313 1.64 -22.57 6.93
C GLN A 313 1.03 -21.32 7.58
N TRP A 314 1.86 -20.36 7.97
CA TRP A 314 1.41 -19.08 8.53
C TRP A 314 0.59 -18.29 7.50
N LEU A 315 1.16 -18.04 6.32
CA LEU A 315 0.56 -17.18 5.30
C LEU A 315 -0.69 -17.80 4.68
N TYR A 316 -0.61 -19.06 4.25
CA TYR A 316 -1.68 -19.72 3.51
C TYR A 316 -2.71 -20.37 4.45
N LYS A 317 -2.28 -21.28 5.33
CA LYS A 317 -3.22 -22.09 6.13
C LYS A 317 -3.83 -21.31 7.29
N LYS A 318 -3.01 -20.63 8.09
CA LYS A 318 -3.46 -19.94 9.31
C LYS A 318 -4.14 -18.61 9.02
N HIS A 319 -3.53 -17.78 8.16
CA HIS A 319 -4.01 -16.42 7.92
C HIS A 319 -4.76 -16.23 6.61
N GLN A 320 -4.80 -17.23 5.71
CA GLN A 320 -5.53 -17.17 4.44
C GLN A 320 -5.23 -15.89 3.66
N HIS A 321 -3.94 -15.55 3.52
CA HIS A 321 -3.51 -14.21 3.11
C HIS A 321 -4.12 -13.75 1.79
N MET A 322 -4.35 -14.64 0.82
CA MET A 322 -5.04 -14.29 -0.45
C MET A 322 -6.45 -13.72 -0.25
N TRP A 323 -7.17 -14.16 0.77
CA TRP A 323 -8.53 -13.70 1.09
C TRP A 323 -8.55 -12.64 2.19
N LYS A 324 -7.58 -12.64 3.10
CA LYS A 324 -7.43 -11.66 4.19
C LYS A 324 -6.09 -10.93 4.07
N PRO A 325 -5.92 -10.07 3.06
CA PRO A 325 -4.61 -9.63 2.64
C PRO A 325 -4.14 -8.37 3.38
N TYR A 326 -4.84 -7.91 4.41
CA TYR A 326 -4.58 -6.61 5.05
C TYR A 326 -3.63 -6.67 6.26
N ASN A 327 -2.89 -7.77 6.44
CA ASN A 327 -1.85 -7.86 7.48
C ASN A 327 -0.49 -7.41 6.92
N SER A 328 0.12 -6.43 7.58
CA SER A 328 1.33 -5.77 7.10
C SER A 328 2.57 -6.67 7.01
N HIS A 329 2.72 -7.63 7.90
CA HIS A 329 3.84 -8.57 7.88
C HIS A 329 3.63 -9.63 6.81
N ASN A 330 2.41 -10.16 6.70
CA ASN A 330 2.05 -11.13 5.67
C ASN A 330 2.24 -10.56 4.26
N ASN A 331 1.88 -9.29 4.03
CA ASN A 331 2.08 -8.59 2.76
C ASN A 331 3.53 -8.44 2.31
N ARG A 332 4.50 -8.65 3.21
CA ARG A 332 5.94 -8.64 2.91
C ARG A 332 6.52 -10.07 2.86
N GLY A 333 5.94 -10.99 3.64
CA GLY A 333 6.48 -12.34 3.79
C GLY A 333 6.33 -13.24 2.55
N TRP A 334 5.26 -13.09 1.78
CA TRP A 334 4.96 -14.02 0.67
C TRP A 334 5.99 -13.99 -0.46
N HIS A 335 6.56 -12.83 -0.78
CA HIS A 335 7.56 -12.75 -1.83
C HIS A 335 8.94 -13.21 -1.36
N MET A 336 9.23 -13.13 -0.05
CA MET A 336 10.44 -13.72 0.54
C MET A 336 10.37 -15.25 0.52
N LEU A 337 9.18 -15.81 0.77
CA LEU A 337 8.89 -17.22 0.56
C LEU A 337 9.02 -17.62 -0.92
N GLY A 338 8.58 -16.75 -1.83
CA GLY A 338 8.80 -16.91 -3.26
C GLY A 338 10.28 -17.02 -3.64
N GLU A 339 11.14 -16.16 -3.10
CA GLU A 339 12.59 -16.23 -3.33
C GLU A 339 13.20 -17.55 -2.82
N ALA A 340 12.76 -18.04 -1.65
CA ALA A 340 13.17 -19.34 -1.15
C ALA A 340 12.72 -20.49 -2.08
N GLY A 341 11.49 -20.42 -2.60
CA GLY A 341 10.99 -21.38 -3.58
C GLY A 341 11.81 -21.40 -4.88
N VAL A 342 12.23 -20.24 -5.37
CA VAL A 342 13.10 -20.12 -6.55
C VAL A 342 14.50 -20.69 -6.29
N ALA A 343 15.11 -20.36 -5.16
CA ALA A 343 16.46 -20.81 -4.82
C ALA A 343 16.52 -22.33 -4.63
N PHE A 344 15.56 -22.92 -3.91
CA PHE A 344 15.57 -24.33 -3.54
C PHE A 344 14.74 -25.23 -4.47
N TYR A 345 14.31 -24.73 -5.63
CA TYR A 345 13.59 -25.54 -6.61
C TYR A 345 14.39 -26.80 -7.01
N GLY A 346 13.78 -27.98 -6.87
CA GLY A 346 14.42 -29.27 -7.11
C GLY A 346 15.27 -29.80 -5.95
N ASP A 347 15.63 -28.98 -4.96
CA ASP A 347 16.33 -29.39 -3.74
C ASP A 347 15.36 -29.66 -2.58
N ILE A 348 14.30 -28.84 -2.47
CA ILE A 348 13.23 -29.00 -1.49
C ILE A 348 11.92 -29.33 -2.24
N PRO A 349 11.21 -30.42 -1.90
CA PRO A 349 9.98 -30.81 -2.58
C PRO A 349 8.89 -29.72 -2.58
N GLU A 350 8.76 -28.96 -1.50
CA GLU A 350 7.75 -27.89 -1.35
C GLU A 350 8.12 -26.57 -2.02
N ALA A 351 9.36 -26.39 -2.48
CA ALA A 351 9.85 -25.11 -3.02
C ALA A 351 9.06 -24.63 -4.25
N GLU A 352 8.63 -25.56 -5.11
CA GLU A 352 7.76 -25.24 -6.24
C GLU A 352 6.44 -24.62 -5.77
N GLU A 353 5.83 -25.18 -4.72
CA GLU A 353 4.56 -24.70 -4.19
C GLU A 353 4.70 -23.31 -3.57
N TRP A 354 5.82 -23.04 -2.90
CA TRP A 354 6.13 -21.73 -2.32
C TRP A 354 6.27 -20.63 -3.38
N ALA A 355 7.04 -20.90 -4.44
CA ALA A 355 7.19 -19.97 -5.56
C ALA A 355 5.86 -19.77 -6.30
N TYR A 356 5.10 -20.84 -6.54
CA TYR A 356 3.80 -20.76 -7.19
C TYR A 356 2.79 -19.95 -6.36
N TYR A 357 2.76 -20.14 -5.04
CA TYR A 357 1.93 -19.35 -4.13
C TYR A 357 2.21 -17.85 -4.21
N ALA A 358 3.50 -17.47 -4.26
CA ALA A 358 3.90 -16.07 -4.41
C ALA A 358 3.40 -15.48 -5.74
N MET A 359 3.47 -16.24 -6.84
CA MET A 359 2.94 -15.83 -8.14
C MET A 359 1.42 -15.67 -8.13
N GLN A 360 0.69 -16.55 -7.42
CA GLN A 360 -0.76 -16.42 -7.26
C GLN A 360 -1.14 -15.16 -6.48
N ILE A 361 -0.43 -14.85 -5.38
CA ILE A 361 -0.66 -13.60 -4.61
C ILE A 361 -0.41 -12.37 -5.48
N PHE A 362 0.71 -12.34 -6.22
CA PHE A 362 1.02 -11.25 -7.14
C PHE A 362 -0.09 -11.06 -8.18
N GLY A 363 -0.53 -12.15 -8.81
CA GLY A 363 -1.60 -12.14 -9.79
C GLY A 363 -2.93 -11.64 -9.22
N SER A 364 -3.33 -12.09 -8.04
CA SER A 364 -4.68 -11.86 -7.51
C SER A 364 -4.80 -10.68 -6.55
N SER A 365 -4.12 -10.70 -5.41
CA SER A 365 -4.43 -9.80 -4.29
C SER A 365 -3.46 -8.63 -4.15
N TYR A 366 -2.27 -8.69 -4.75
CA TYR A 366 -1.26 -7.64 -4.62
C TYR A 366 -1.28 -6.63 -5.79
N PRO A 367 -1.13 -5.32 -5.58
CA PRO A 367 -1.09 -4.61 -4.29
C PRO A 367 -2.50 -4.42 -3.68
N VAL A 368 -2.60 -4.59 -2.36
CA VAL A 368 -3.89 -4.63 -1.63
C VAL A 368 -4.35 -3.26 -1.14
N TRP A 369 -3.40 -2.34 -1.00
CA TRP A 369 -3.60 -0.97 -0.48
C TRP A 369 -3.76 0.05 -1.60
N SER A 370 -3.97 -0.43 -2.83
CA SER A 370 -3.97 0.35 -4.05
C SER A 370 -5.20 0.02 -4.90
N ASP A 371 -5.38 0.81 -5.95
CA ASP A 371 -6.47 0.74 -6.90
C ASP A 371 -5.93 0.88 -8.34
N GLU A 372 -6.83 0.91 -9.32
CA GLU A 372 -6.47 1.12 -10.72
C GLU A 372 -5.93 2.53 -11.00
N ASP A 373 -6.21 3.53 -10.17
CA ASP A 373 -5.67 4.89 -10.33
C ASP A 373 -4.22 5.02 -9.84
N GLY A 374 -3.72 3.99 -9.15
CA GLY A 374 -2.37 3.90 -8.61
C GLY A 374 -2.21 4.51 -7.23
N GLY A 375 -3.30 4.77 -6.49
CA GLY A 375 -3.23 5.35 -5.14
C GLY A 375 -2.62 4.39 -4.11
N TRP A 376 -2.18 4.90 -2.96
CA TRP A 376 -1.77 4.06 -1.83
C TRP A 376 -2.37 4.54 -0.51
N HIS A 377 -3.24 3.72 0.07
CA HIS A 377 -4.00 4.05 1.28
C HIS A 377 -3.10 4.33 2.51
N GLU A 378 -2.03 3.55 2.69
CA GLU A 378 -1.19 3.63 3.90
C GLU A 378 -0.24 4.84 3.93
N GLY A 379 -0.25 5.70 2.91
CA GLY A 379 0.60 6.88 2.82
C GLY A 379 1.98 6.61 2.21
N THR A 380 2.72 7.70 1.95
CA THR A 380 3.99 7.69 1.20
C THR A 380 5.11 6.90 1.89
N ALA A 381 5.14 6.85 3.23
CA ALA A 381 6.14 6.09 3.96
C ALA A 381 5.96 4.57 3.80
N TYR A 382 4.72 4.11 3.92
CA TYR A 382 4.39 2.69 3.74
C TYR A 382 4.40 2.28 2.27
N TYR A 383 4.00 3.16 1.35
CA TYR A 383 4.23 3.00 -0.08
C TYR A 383 5.71 2.69 -0.36
N ARG A 384 6.62 3.54 0.14
CA ARG A 384 8.06 3.36 -0.06
C ARG A 384 8.53 2.04 0.54
N SER A 385 8.14 1.75 1.77
CA SER A 385 8.57 0.57 2.51
C SER A 385 8.19 -0.72 1.76
N TYR A 386 6.92 -0.89 1.42
CA TYR A 386 6.41 -2.10 0.78
C TYR A 386 6.95 -2.27 -0.63
N LEU A 387 6.87 -1.22 -1.44
CA LEU A 387 7.24 -1.33 -2.85
C LEU A 387 8.75 -1.45 -3.03
N SER A 388 9.57 -0.87 -2.14
CA SER A 388 11.02 -1.11 -2.21
C SER A 388 11.37 -2.60 -2.06
N MET A 389 10.66 -3.33 -1.20
CA MET A 389 10.84 -4.77 -1.01
C MET A 389 10.20 -5.59 -2.13
N PHE A 390 8.97 -5.25 -2.54
CA PHE A 390 8.31 -5.92 -3.66
C PHE A 390 9.06 -5.76 -4.98
N MET A 391 9.74 -4.63 -5.21
CA MET A 391 10.56 -4.45 -6.42
C MET A 391 11.66 -5.52 -6.52
N TRP A 392 12.14 -6.09 -5.40
CA TRP A 392 13.06 -7.26 -5.46
C TRP A 392 12.40 -8.47 -6.10
N TRP A 393 11.15 -8.73 -5.72
CA TRP A 393 10.37 -9.81 -6.30
C TRP A 393 10.01 -9.52 -7.76
N ALA A 394 9.73 -8.27 -8.12
CA ALA A 394 9.55 -7.89 -9.52
C ALA A 394 10.80 -8.19 -10.36
N ASP A 395 12.00 -7.91 -9.83
CA ASP A 395 13.26 -8.25 -10.49
C ASP A 395 13.44 -9.78 -10.61
N VAL A 396 13.08 -10.55 -9.57
CA VAL A 396 13.13 -12.02 -9.60
C VAL A 396 12.10 -12.61 -10.57
N MET A 397 10.85 -12.14 -10.58
CA MET A 397 9.82 -12.59 -11.53
C MET A 397 10.27 -12.41 -12.97
N ARG A 398 10.88 -11.26 -13.28
CA ARG A 398 11.38 -10.97 -14.62
C ARG A 398 12.52 -11.90 -15.01
N THR A 399 13.47 -12.14 -14.12
CA THR A 399 14.69 -12.91 -14.43
C THR A 399 14.46 -14.44 -14.37
N ALA A 400 13.70 -14.91 -13.38
CA ALA A 400 13.44 -16.34 -13.17
C ALA A 400 12.31 -16.87 -14.06
N PHE A 401 11.25 -16.08 -14.28
CA PHE A 401 9.99 -16.54 -14.89
C PHE A 401 9.60 -15.80 -16.17
N ASP A 402 10.35 -14.78 -16.58
CA ASP A 402 9.98 -13.90 -17.70
C ASP A 402 8.57 -13.31 -17.51
N VAL A 403 8.32 -12.78 -16.31
CA VAL A 403 7.08 -12.06 -15.96
C VAL A 403 7.42 -10.64 -15.56
N ASN A 404 6.93 -9.67 -16.33
CA ASN A 404 7.08 -8.26 -16.00
C ASN A 404 5.94 -7.80 -15.09
N ALA A 405 6.29 -7.41 -13.86
CA ALA A 405 5.31 -6.91 -12.89
C ALA A 405 4.51 -5.71 -13.44
N PHE A 406 5.17 -4.85 -14.21
CA PHE A 406 4.56 -3.65 -14.77
C PHE A 406 3.64 -3.92 -15.94
N ASP A 407 3.35 -5.16 -16.34
CA ASP A 407 2.26 -5.46 -17.28
C ASP A 407 0.89 -5.45 -16.60
N LYS A 408 0.86 -5.63 -15.26
CA LYS A 408 -0.35 -5.51 -14.44
C LYS A 408 -0.81 -4.05 -14.39
N SER A 409 -2.11 -3.81 -14.64
CA SER A 409 -2.68 -2.46 -14.78
C SER A 409 -2.42 -1.56 -13.57
N THR A 410 -2.67 -2.09 -12.36
CA THR A 410 -2.49 -1.37 -11.09
C THR A 410 -1.04 -0.87 -10.89
N LEU A 411 -0.03 -1.64 -11.32
CA LEU A 411 1.37 -1.27 -11.14
C LEU A 411 1.85 -0.20 -12.12
N THR A 412 1.23 -0.07 -13.29
CA THR A 412 1.57 0.97 -14.27
C THR A 412 1.10 2.35 -13.88
N ASN A 413 0.12 2.45 -12.98
CA ASN A 413 -0.34 3.74 -12.44
C ASN A 413 0.30 4.09 -11.09
N LEU A 414 0.89 3.12 -10.41
CA LEU A 414 1.35 3.24 -9.03
C LEU A 414 2.42 4.31 -8.82
N GLY A 415 3.29 4.53 -9.81
CA GLY A 415 4.33 5.58 -9.74
C GLY A 415 3.77 7.00 -9.72
N TRP A 416 2.51 7.22 -10.13
CA TRP A 416 1.90 8.56 -10.09
C TRP A 416 1.58 9.03 -8.68
N TYR A 417 1.26 8.13 -7.75
CA TYR A 417 0.90 8.50 -6.37
C TYR A 417 1.93 9.41 -5.70
N PRO A 418 3.20 9.02 -5.54
CA PRO A 418 4.20 9.88 -4.94
C PRO A 418 4.57 11.07 -5.83
N ILE A 419 4.49 10.98 -7.16
CA ILE A 419 4.82 12.10 -8.05
C ILE A 419 3.87 13.29 -7.83
N TYR A 420 2.57 13.01 -7.70
CA TYR A 420 1.56 14.06 -7.48
C TYR A 420 1.59 14.63 -6.07
N ILE A 421 1.87 13.80 -5.06
CA ILE A 421 1.93 14.22 -3.65
C ILE A 421 3.24 14.94 -3.33
N LEU A 422 4.35 14.46 -3.88
CA LEU A 422 5.70 14.98 -3.65
C LEU A 422 6.30 15.53 -4.96
N PRO A 423 5.80 16.64 -5.55
CA PRO A 423 6.47 17.30 -6.65
C PRO A 423 7.97 17.55 -6.33
N PRO A 424 8.85 17.69 -7.35
CA PRO A 424 10.28 17.89 -7.09
C PRO A 424 10.54 19.05 -6.14
N GLY A 425 11.23 18.80 -5.02
CA GLY A 425 11.47 19.79 -3.96
C GLY A 425 10.49 19.77 -2.79
N ASP A 426 9.45 18.93 -2.81
CA ASP A 426 8.43 18.90 -1.76
C ASP A 426 8.87 18.13 -0.50
N HIS A 427 8.42 18.59 0.67
CA HIS A 427 8.70 18.04 2.00
C HIS A 427 7.45 17.68 2.84
N SER A 428 6.24 17.88 2.30
CA SER A 428 4.96 17.75 3.00
C SER A 428 4.53 16.29 3.24
N ALA A 429 4.81 15.42 2.27
CA ALA A 429 4.61 13.96 2.29
C ALA A 429 3.19 13.43 2.55
N GLY A 430 2.21 14.30 2.70
CA GLY A 430 0.78 13.99 2.69
C GLY A 430 0.25 13.18 3.88
N PHE A 431 -0.81 12.41 3.61
CA PHE A 431 -1.52 11.60 4.59
C PHE A 431 -0.86 10.24 4.81
N GLY A 432 -1.07 9.70 6.00
CA GLY A 432 -0.58 8.41 6.45
C GLY A 432 0.43 8.51 7.59
N ASP A 433 0.75 7.35 8.12
CA ASP A 433 1.76 7.19 9.14
C ASP A 433 3.18 7.46 8.63
N LEU A 434 4.05 7.97 9.51
CA LEU A 434 5.48 8.22 9.25
C LEU A 434 5.81 9.12 8.04
N THR A 435 4.81 9.75 7.41
CA THR A 435 5.00 10.53 6.18
C THR A 435 6.01 11.66 6.33
N ARG A 436 6.10 12.28 7.51
CA ARG A 436 7.09 13.34 7.79
C ARG A 436 8.54 12.95 7.52
N HIS A 437 8.84 11.66 7.48
CA HIS A 437 10.17 11.13 7.15
C HIS A 437 10.43 10.99 5.65
N ILE A 438 9.46 11.26 4.80
CA ILE A 438 9.55 11.15 3.35
C ILE A 438 9.58 12.56 2.75
N ASN A 439 10.28 12.69 1.63
CA ASN A 439 10.29 13.87 0.78
C ASN A 439 10.56 13.40 -0.66
N SER A 440 10.55 14.32 -1.61
CA SER A 440 10.80 14.02 -3.03
C SER A 440 12.16 13.31 -3.26
N ALA A 441 13.23 13.71 -2.55
CA ALA A 441 14.55 13.07 -2.66
C ALA A 441 14.55 11.61 -2.17
N ARG A 442 13.90 11.34 -1.04
CA ARG A 442 13.88 10.02 -0.41
C ARG A 442 13.03 8.98 -1.14
N ILE A 443 12.01 9.44 -1.87
CA ILE A 443 11.16 8.57 -2.70
C ILE A 443 11.75 8.34 -4.10
N SER A 444 12.55 9.29 -4.62
CA SER A 444 13.10 9.25 -5.98
C SER A 444 13.78 7.93 -6.37
N PRO A 445 14.64 7.29 -5.54
CA PRO A 445 15.28 6.02 -5.92
C PRO A 445 14.31 4.86 -6.20
N LEU A 446 13.16 4.84 -5.51
CA LEU A 446 12.11 3.86 -5.80
C LEU A 446 11.45 4.18 -7.14
N ILE A 447 11.16 5.46 -7.41
CA ILE A 447 10.57 5.89 -8.69
C ILE A 447 11.52 5.64 -9.86
N ASP A 448 12.82 5.80 -9.68
CA ASP A 448 13.84 5.43 -10.65
C ASP A 448 13.80 3.91 -10.97
N THR A 449 13.72 3.08 -9.93
CA THR A 449 13.54 1.62 -10.09
C THR A 449 12.27 1.30 -10.88
N MET A 450 11.15 1.95 -10.56
CA MET A 450 9.88 1.74 -11.25
C MET A 450 9.91 2.27 -12.69
N ALA A 451 10.54 3.41 -12.94
CA ALA A 451 10.68 4.00 -14.27
C ALA A 451 11.52 3.10 -15.19
N LYS A 452 12.61 2.52 -14.68
CA LYS A 452 13.45 1.57 -15.42
C LYS A 452 12.72 0.28 -15.76
N ASN A 453 11.95 -0.26 -14.82
CA ASN A 453 11.17 -1.49 -15.03
C ASN A 453 9.97 -1.29 -15.95
N SER A 454 9.23 -0.19 -15.81
CA SER A 454 8.06 0.13 -16.64
C SER A 454 8.42 0.73 -18.01
N GLY A 455 9.59 1.36 -18.12
CA GLY A 455 9.94 2.22 -19.27
C GLY A 455 9.18 3.56 -19.29
N ASN A 456 8.53 3.97 -18.19
CA ASN A 456 7.73 5.20 -18.16
C ASN A 456 8.61 6.47 -18.19
N PRO A 457 8.53 7.30 -19.24
CA PRO A 457 9.40 8.46 -19.39
C PRO A 457 9.07 9.63 -18.47
N TYR A 458 7.82 9.76 -18.05
CA TYR A 458 7.40 10.82 -17.14
C TYR A 458 7.95 10.60 -15.74
N TRP A 459 8.00 9.33 -15.31
CA TRP A 459 8.63 8.95 -14.04
C TRP A 459 10.14 9.18 -14.09
N ALA A 460 10.78 8.95 -15.24
CA ALA A 460 12.18 9.30 -15.43
C ALA A 460 12.44 10.83 -15.41
N ASP A 461 11.54 11.65 -15.96
CA ASP A 461 11.63 13.12 -15.85
C ASP A 461 11.47 13.59 -14.39
N TYR A 462 10.57 12.98 -13.62
CA TYR A 462 10.46 13.24 -12.18
C TYR A 462 11.80 13.04 -11.46
N VAL A 463 12.41 11.87 -11.65
CA VAL A 463 13.70 11.50 -11.03
C VAL A 463 14.79 12.50 -11.42
N ARG A 464 14.93 12.79 -12.72
CA ARG A 464 15.90 13.77 -13.22
C ARG A 464 15.72 15.15 -12.59
N ARG A 465 14.48 15.62 -12.43
CA ARG A 465 14.19 16.91 -11.80
C ARG A 465 14.58 16.92 -10.34
N VAL A 466 14.29 15.85 -9.60
CA VAL A 466 14.69 15.72 -8.19
C VAL A 466 16.22 15.69 -8.05
N ASP A 467 16.91 14.91 -8.88
CA ASP A 467 18.37 14.79 -8.86
C ASP A 467 19.05 16.15 -9.14
N ASN A 468 18.51 16.94 -10.06
CA ASN A 468 19.01 18.28 -10.38
C ASN A 468 18.91 19.28 -9.22
N LEU A 469 18.00 19.06 -8.25
CA LEU A 469 17.85 19.90 -7.08
C LEU A 469 18.90 19.63 -6.01
N LYS A 470 19.60 18.48 -6.07
CA LYS A 470 20.66 18.09 -5.11
C LYS A 470 20.22 18.23 -3.65
N ILE A 471 19.00 17.79 -3.35
CA ILE A 471 18.42 17.88 -2.01
C ILE A 471 19.11 16.86 -1.11
N ASP A 472 19.70 17.33 -0.01
CA ASP A 472 20.21 16.45 1.03
C ASP A 472 19.05 15.75 1.75
N ASP A 473 19.06 14.41 1.77
CA ASP A 473 18.14 13.64 2.61
C ASP A 473 18.81 13.32 3.96
N PRO A 474 18.41 13.98 5.07
CA PRO A 474 18.97 13.73 6.39
C PRO A 474 18.70 12.30 6.88
N TYR A 475 17.76 11.58 6.25
CA TYR A 475 17.40 10.20 6.56
C TYR A 475 17.96 9.17 5.55
N ALA A 476 18.83 9.58 4.62
CA ALA A 476 19.48 8.68 3.67
C ALA A 476 20.57 7.82 4.33
N LYS A 477 21.17 8.30 5.43
CA LYS A 477 22.22 7.57 6.15
C LYS A 477 21.64 6.30 6.79
N GLY A 478 22.17 5.14 6.40
CA GLY A 478 21.97 3.87 7.12
C GLY A 478 20.96 2.88 6.52
N TYR A 479 20.48 3.08 5.28
CA TYR A 479 19.54 2.15 4.61
C TYR A 479 20.04 1.66 3.25
N ASP A 480 21.34 1.40 3.10
CA ASP A 480 21.93 0.84 1.88
C ASP A 480 21.69 -0.68 1.79
N PHE A 481 20.41 -1.09 1.86
CA PHE A 481 20.01 -2.44 2.24
C PHE A 481 20.32 -3.53 1.20
N ASN A 482 20.84 -3.22 0.02
CA ASN A 482 21.15 -4.27 -0.95
C ASN A 482 22.06 -3.78 -2.08
N PHE A 483 23.34 -3.58 -1.77
CA PHE A 483 24.37 -3.31 -2.78
C PHE A 483 24.36 -4.38 -3.90
N TYR A 484 24.07 -5.64 -3.56
CA TYR A 484 23.81 -6.72 -4.51
C TYR A 484 22.70 -6.38 -5.52
N VAL A 485 21.51 -5.97 -5.07
CA VAL A 485 20.38 -5.67 -5.96
C VAL A 485 20.66 -4.42 -6.81
N ASP A 486 21.34 -3.41 -6.25
CA ASP A 486 21.76 -2.23 -7.04
C ASP A 486 22.69 -2.64 -8.20
N ILE A 487 23.67 -3.52 -7.96
CA ILE A 487 24.52 -4.07 -9.03
C ILE A 487 23.67 -4.77 -10.09
N MET A 488 22.74 -5.64 -9.69
CA MET A 488 21.90 -6.36 -10.65
C MET A 488 21.04 -5.42 -11.49
N ARG A 489 20.43 -4.41 -10.86
CA ARG A 489 19.65 -3.40 -11.58
C ARG A 489 20.50 -2.58 -12.54
N ARG A 490 21.74 -2.24 -12.19
CA ARG A 490 22.67 -1.55 -13.09
C ARG A 490 23.11 -2.42 -14.25
N TYR A 491 23.33 -3.71 -14.02
CA TYR A 491 23.66 -4.68 -15.07
C TYR A 491 22.58 -4.73 -16.16
N TYR A 492 21.31 -4.80 -15.77
CA TYR A 492 20.19 -4.79 -16.72
C TYR A 492 19.75 -3.39 -17.17
N ALA A 493 20.39 -2.31 -16.69
CA ALA A 493 20.01 -0.95 -17.05
C ALA A 493 20.40 -0.65 -18.50
N GLY A 494 19.45 -0.75 -19.42
CA GLY A 494 19.61 -0.24 -20.78
C GLY A 494 19.54 1.29 -20.83
N ALA A 495 20.28 1.91 -21.75
CA ALA A 495 20.15 3.34 -22.04
C ALA A 495 18.81 3.59 -22.76
N LYS A 496 17.78 3.97 -22.01
CA LYS A 496 16.53 4.51 -22.59
C LYS A 496 16.57 6.03 -22.50
N THR A 497 16.90 6.69 -23.60
CA THR A 497 16.69 8.13 -23.77
C THR A 497 15.24 8.34 -24.15
N ASN A 498 14.44 8.86 -23.23
CA ASN A 498 13.07 9.23 -23.56
C ASN A 498 12.83 10.69 -23.18
N THR A 499 12.11 11.39 -24.05
CA THR A 499 12.09 12.87 -24.13
C THR A 499 10.86 13.51 -23.49
N LYS A 500 9.88 12.70 -23.05
CA LYS A 500 8.64 13.23 -22.46
C LYS A 500 8.90 13.94 -21.14
N SER A 501 8.08 14.96 -20.87
CA SER A 501 8.17 15.72 -19.63
C SER A 501 6.90 15.69 -18.82
N LEU A 502 7.03 15.74 -17.49
CA LEU A 502 5.94 16.00 -16.55
C LEU A 502 5.15 17.27 -16.88
N ALA A 503 5.71 18.20 -17.67
CA ALA A 503 5.00 19.40 -18.12
C ALA A 503 3.79 19.08 -19.02
N GLU A 504 3.75 17.89 -19.63
CA GLU A 504 2.62 17.40 -20.42
C GLU A 504 1.49 16.82 -19.54
N MET A 505 1.75 16.58 -18.25
CA MET A 505 0.79 15.97 -17.34
C MET A 505 -0.09 17.04 -16.69
N PRO A 506 -1.39 16.74 -16.44
CA PRO A 506 -2.24 17.59 -15.62
C PRO A 506 -1.62 17.79 -14.23
N ASN A 507 -1.74 18.99 -13.66
CA ASN A 507 -1.21 19.28 -12.31
C ASN A 507 -2.03 18.60 -11.20
N ASP A 508 -3.34 18.49 -11.40
CA ASP A 508 -4.25 17.89 -10.43
C ASP A 508 -4.53 16.42 -10.79
N LYS A 509 -4.78 15.57 -9.79
CA LYS A 509 -5.16 14.17 -9.98
C LYS A 509 -6.07 13.67 -8.86
N LEU A 510 -7.06 12.87 -9.24
CA LEU A 510 -7.83 12.05 -8.32
C LEU A 510 -7.26 10.63 -8.30
N PHE A 511 -7.08 10.10 -7.09
CA PHE A 511 -6.93 8.67 -6.83
C PHE A 511 -8.24 8.19 -6.18
N LYS A 512 -9.20 7.74 -7.00
CA LYS A 512 -10.60 7.57 -6.60
C LYS A 512 -10.77 6.38 -5.66
N GLY A 513 -10.11 5.25 -5.92
CA GLY A 513 -10.27 4.05 -5.09
C GLY A 513 -9.73 4.21 -3.67
N ILE A 514 -8.71 5.05 -3.45
CA ILE A 514 -8.26 5.45 -2.11
C ILE A 514 -8.89 6.75 -1.60
N GLY A 515 -9.68 7.44 -2.44
CA GLY A 515 -10.38 8.67 -2.10
C GLY A 515 -9.46 9.84 -1.75
N LEU A 516 -8.47 10.11 -2.59
CA LEU A 516 -7.53 11.22 -2.43
C LEU A 516 -7.53 12.13 -3.66
N SER A 517 -7.96 13.38 -3.49
CA SER A 517 -7.77 14.44 -4.47
C SER A 517 -6.48 15.19 -4.17
N VAL A 518 -5.61 15.27 -5.17
CA VAL A 518 -4.35 16.02 -5.13
C VAL A 518 -4.45 17.19 -6.09
N MET A 519 -4.54 18.41 -5.56
CA MET A 519 -4.70 19.62 -6.37
C MET A 519 -3.41 20.43 -6.36
N ASN A 520 -2.68 20.48 -7.47
CA ASN A 520 -1.45 21.26 -7.59
C ASN A 520 -1.65 22.43 -8.56
N THR A 521 -0.89 23.50 -8.36
CA THR A 521 -0.74 24.55 -9.37
C THR A 521 0.50 24.37 -10.24
N ASN A 522 1.48 23.57 -9.78
CA ASN A 522 2.68 23.25 -10.53
C ASN A 522 3.27 21.90 -10.08
N LEU A 523 3.25 20.92 -10.97
CA LEU A 523 3.82 19.59 -10.73
C LEU A 523 5.36 19.53 -10.90
N LEU A 524 5.97 20.56 -11.48
CA LEU A 524 7.38 20.52 -11.91
C LEU A 524 8.38 20.92 -10.82
N LEU A 525 7.95 21.76 -9.88
CA LEU A 525 8.80 22.29 -8.82
C LEU A 525 7.94 22.80 -7.65
N ALA A 526 8.17 22.23 -6.46
CA ALA A 526 7.41 22.54 -5.25
C ALA A 526 7.50 24.02 -4.84
N LYS A 527 8.65 24.67 -5.08
CA LYS A 527 8.87 26.10 -4.80
C LYS A 527 7.86 27.02 -5.50
N ASP A 528 7.33 26.59 -6.65
CA ASP A 528 6.33 27.34 -7.42
C ASP A 528 4.93 26.72 -7.32
N ASN A 529 4.70 25.84 -6.35
CA ASN A 529 3.47 25.08 -6.18
C ASN A 529 2.65 25.53 -4.94
N MET A 530 1.34 25.57 -5.11
CA MET A 530 0.33 25.51 -4.06
C MET A 530 -0.33 24.14 -4.20
N GLN A 531 -0.26 23.33 -3.16
CA GLN A 531 -0.87 22.00 -3.12
C GLN A 531 -1.97 21.94 -2.07
N VAL A 532 -3.11 21.37 -2.47
CA VAL A 532 -4.17 20.96 -1.55
C VAL A 532 -4.33 19.45 -1.66
N LEU A 533 -4.15 18.77 -0.53
CA LEU A 533 -4.47 17.35 -0.41
C LEU A 533 -5.81 17.23 0.30
N PHE A 534 -6.75 16.48 -0.27
CA PHE A 534 -8.08 16.29 0.30
C PHE A 534 -8.47 14.81 0.27
N LYS A 535 -8.71 14.22 1.45
CA LYS A 535 -8.98 12.78 1.63
C LYS A 535 -10.41 12.53 2.11
N SER A 536 -11.13 11.67 1.40
CA SER A 536 -12.38 11.03 1.84
C SER A 536 -12.44 9.63 1.23
N SER A 537 -12.11 8.61 2.04
CA SER A 537 -11.56 7.34 1.56
C SER A 537 -12.51 6.15 1.67
N PRO A 538 -12.72 5.38 0.58
CA PRO A 538 -13.45 4.12 0.62
C PRO A 538 -12.77 3.02 1.45
N PHE A 539 -11.46 3.13 1.69
CA PHE A 539 -10.72 2.23 2.59
C PHE A 539 -11.00 2.52 4.08
N GLY A 540 -11.70 3.62 4.35
CA GLY A 540 -11.95 4.14 5.67
C GLY A 540 -10.70 4.65 6.38
N MET A 541 -10.61 4.37 7.68
CA MET A 541 -9.51 4.82 8.54
C MET A 541 -8.66 3.65 9.06
N GLN A 542 -8.67 2.51 8.39
CA GLN A 542 -7.92 1.32 8.84
C GLN A 542 -6.40 1.46 8.61
N SER A 543 -5.63 0.74 9.41
CA SER A 543 -4.16 0.64 9.27
C SER A 543 -3.49 2.01 9.30
N HIS A 544 -2.49 2.25 8.43
CA HIS A 544 -1.67 3.44 8.46
C HIS A 544 -2.31 4.68 7.79
N GLY A 545 -3.43 4.52 7.06
CA GLY A 545 -4.21 5.61 6.44
C GLY A 545 -5.39 6.06 7.32
N TYR A 546 -5.09 6.50 8.54
CA TYR A 546 -6.09 6.69 9.60
C TYR A 546 -6.70 8.08 9.69
N GLU A 547 -6.33 9.02 8.82
CA GLU A 547 -6.88 10.37 8.90
C GLU A 547 -8.38 10.37 8.62
N SER A 548 -9.11 11.14 9.43
CA SER A 548 -10.55 11.31 9.30
C SER A 548 -10.93 11.72 7.88
N ASN A 549 -12.05 11.18 7.40
CA ASN A 549 -12.53 11.51 6.07
C ASN A 549 -12.99 12.97 6.03
N ASN A 550 -12.90 13.57 4.84
CA ASN A 550 -12.99 15.00 4.58
C ASN A 550 -11.86 15.85 5.18
N SER A 551 -10.73 15.27 5.59
CA SER A 551 -9.56 16.05 6.01
C SER A 551 -8.80 16.64 4.82
N PHE A 552 -8.24 17.84 5.00
CA PHE A 552 -7.37 18.47 4.01
C PHE A 552 -6.04 18.94 4.62
N ASN A 553 -5.00 19.04 3.79
CA ASN A 553 -3.73 19.71 4.10
C ASN A 553 -3.43 20.74 2.99
N LEU A 554 -2.66 21.78 3.35
CA LEU A 554 -2.22 22.81 2.41
C LEU A 554 -0.72 23.04 2.56
N SER A 555 -0.01 22.93 1.44
CA SER A 555 1.39 23.35 1.32
C SER A 555 1.55 24.42 0.25
N LEU A 556 2.54 25.27 0.46
CA LEU A 556 2.82 26.42 -0.38
C LEU A 556 4.34 26.55 -0.51
N GLY A 557 4.86 26.52 -1.73
CA GLY A 557 6.30 26.60 -1.96
C GLY A 557 7.09 25.38 -1.49
N GLY A 558 6.43 24.24 -1.30
CA GLY A 558 7.00 23.04 -0.67
C GLY A 558 7.00 23.09 0.86
N GLU A 559 6.46 24.16 1.47
CA GLU A 559 6.33 24.32 2.91
C GLU A 559 4.91 23.99 3.39
N ASP A 560 4.83 23.12 4.39
CA ASP A 560 3.60 22.80 5.12
C ASP A 560 3.06 23.99 5.92
N LEU A 561 1.84 24.43 5.60
CA LEU A 561 1.15 25.50 6.33
C LEU A 561 -0.01 24.96 7.17
N LEU A 562 -0.94 24.24 6.53
CA LEU A 562 -2.04 23.55 7.22
C LEU A 562 -1.81 22.04 7.14
N VAL A 563 -1.73 21.38 8.30
CA VAL A 563 -1.26 20.00 8.41
C VAL A 563 -2.16 19.14 9.27
N LYS A 564 -1.98 17.82 9.18
CA LYS A 564 -2.31 16.93 10.29
C LYS A 564 -1.24 17.02 11.38
N THR A 565 -1.61 16.73 12.63
CA THR A 565 -0.73 16.90 13.79
C THR A 565 -0.53 15.64 14.60
N GLY A 566 0.46 15.70 15.48
CA GLY A 566 0.99 14.58 16.25
C GLY A 566 2.16 13.92 15.55
N ARG A 567 2.97 13.20 16.33
CA ARG A 567 4.15 12.47 15.84
C ARG A 567 4.18 11.08 16.42
N ARG A 568 4.42 10.08 15.56
CA ARG A 568 4.45 8.68 15.96
C ARG A 568 5.62 8.41 16.93
N ASP A 569 5.28 8.16 18.19
CA ASP A 569 6.19 7.75 19.28
C ASP A 569 6.24 6.21 19.44
N GLY A 570 5.14 5.52 19.10
CA GLY A 570 5.05 4.08 19.01
C GLY A 570 3.72 3.66 18.37
N TYR A 571 3.73 2.58 17.60
CA TYR A 571 2.47 2.08 17.04
C TYR A 571 1.54 1.64 18.18
N GLY A 572 0.34 2.21 18.20
CA GLY A 572 -0.69 1.92 19.21
C GLY A 572 -0.43 2.52 20.59
N SER A 573 0.56 3.43 20.73
CA SER A 573 0.77 4.21 21.96
C SER A 573 -0.47 5.07 22.31
N PRO A 574 -0.60 5.56 23.55
CA PRO A 574 -1.66 6.50 23.92
C PRO A 574 -1.71 7.74 23.00
N HIS A 575 -0.57 8.37 22.67
CA HIS A 575 -0.56 9.50 21.74
C HIS A 575 -1.06 9.09 20.34
N HIS A 576 -0.61 7.94 19.86
CA HIS A 576 -1.05 7.47 18.55
C HIS A 576 -2.57 7.19 18.51
N ARG A 577 -3.09 6.43 19.48
CA ARG A 577 -4.51 6.04 19.45
C ARG A 577 -5.46 7.17 19.85
N ASP A 578 -5.07 7.98 20.82
CA ASP A 578 -5.98 8.93 21.44
C ASP A 578 -5.77 10.36 20.93
N TRP A 579 -4.63 10.68 20.29
CA TRP A 579 -4.46 11.92 19.52
C TRP A 579 -4.51 11.67 18.01
N MET A 580 -3.56 10.95 17.44
CA MET A 580 -3.36 10.91 15.97
C MET A 580 -4.53 10.27 15.23
N TRP A 581 -5.16 9.21 15.77
CA TRP A 581 -6.35 8.57 15.19
C TRP A 581 -7.67 9.34 15.39
N HIS A 582 -7.63 10.44 16.14
CA HIS A 582 -8.79 11.25 16.47
C HIS A 582 -8.99 12.33 15.40
N THR A 583 -10.24 12.70 15.10
CA THR A 583 -10.55 13.80 14.15
C THR A 583 -9.89 15.12 14.56
N ARG A 584 -9.67 15.30 15.87
CA ARG A 584 -8.98 16.47 16.47
C ARG A 584 -7.52 16.65 16.09
N SER A 585 -6.90 15.70 15.41
CA SER A 585 -5.53 15.84 14.91
C SER A 585 -5.48 16.35 13.47
N THR A 586 -6.62 16.58 12.83
CA THR A 586 -6.75 16.87 11.39
C THR A 586 -7.60 18.09 11.12
N ASN A 587 -7.36 18.78 10.01
CA ASN A 587 -8.17 19.94 9.58
C ASN A 587 -9.58 19.47 9.18
N ASN A 588 -10.51 19.41 10.14
CA ASN A 588 -11.78 18.72 10.03
C ASN A 588 -12.80 19.25 11.05
N ILE A 589 -13.96 18.60 11.18
CA ILE A 589 -15.07 19.00 12.05
C ILE A 589 -15.27 17.96 13.17
N MET A 590 -15.42 18.42 14.41
CA MET A 590 -16.02 17.61 15.48
C MET A 590 -17.46 18.02 15.73
N VAL A 591 -18.28 17.06 16.17
CA VAL A 591 -19.71 17.24 16.43
C VAL A 591 -20.02 16.81 17.85
N ASP A 592 -20.57 17.71 18.69
CA ASP A 592 -20.71 17.52 20.14
C ASP A 592 -19.40 17.05 20.82
N GLY A 593 -18.25 17.53 20.35
CA GLY A 593 -16.94 17.11 20.84
C GLY A 593 -16.51 15.69 20.45
N LYS A 594 -17.27 14.99 19.60
CA LYS A 594 -16.99 13.63 19.13
C LYS A 594 -16.22 13.62 17.81
N SER A 595 -15.37 12.60 17.67
CA SER A 595 -14.72 12.25 16.40
C SER A 595 -15.61 11.41 15.49
N GLN A 596 -15.17 11.29 14.25
CA GLN A 596 -15.47 10.11 13.43
C GLN A 596 -14.92 8.83 14.11
N MET A 597 -15.46 7.66 13.74
CA MET A 597 -14.99 6.35 14.22
C MET A 597 -13.47 6.22 14.02
N ARG A 598 -12.74 6.08 15.13
CA ARG A 598 -11.28 6.16 15.17
C ARG A 598 -10.63 4.87 14.67
N HIS A 599 -9.69 4.99 13.73
CA HIS A 599 -8.90 3.86 13.21
C HIS A 599 -9.77 2.65 12.83
N HIS A 600 -10.91 2.93 12.17
CA HIS A 600 -11.94 1.93 11.87
C HIS A 600 -12.15 1.81 10.37
N ARG A 601 -12.24 0.58 9.85
CA ARG A 601 -12.45 0.32 8.41
C ARG A 601 -13.80 0.85 7.93
N ASP A 602 -14.84 0.73 8.76
CA ASP A 602 -16.19 1.17 8.40
C ASP A 602 -16.38 2.69 8.52
N SER A 603 -15.36 3.41 9.00
CA SER A 603 -15.33 4.87 8.93
C SER A 603 -14.98 5.29 7.51
N VAL A 604 -15.90 5.07 6.56
CA VAL A 604 -15.67 5.26 5.11
C VAL A 604 -16.07 6.65 4.66
N GLY A 605 -15.43 7.13 3.61
CA GLY A 605 -15.82 8.32 2.87
C GLY A 605 -15.70 8.07 1.38
N ASP A 606 -16.09 9.04 0.57
CA ASP A 606 -15.89 8.98 -0.86
C ASP A 606 -15.75 10.38 -1.47
N ILE A 607 -14.99 10.51 -2.55
CA ILE A 607 -14.96 11.72 -3.39
C ILE A 607 -16.05 11.62 -4.45
N VAL A 608 -17.26 12.11 -4.13
CA VAL A 608 -18.47 11.92 -4.96
C VAL A 608 -18.53 12.83 -6.18
N GLU A 609 -17.76 13.92 -6.20
CA GLU A 609 -17.60 14.80 -7.35
C GLU A 609 -16.15 15.27 -7.43
N TRP A 610 -15.60 15.34 -8.64
CA TRP A 610 -14.25 15.83 -8.89
C TRP A 610 -14.10 16.33 -10.33
N TRP A 611 -13.41 17.46 -10.49
CA TRP A 611 -12.93 17.90 -11.79
C TRP A 611 -11.74 18.85 -11.64
N SER A 612 -10.92 18.94 -12.69
CA SER A 612 -9.93 20.00 -12.86
C SER A 612 -10.01 20.52 -14.28
N LYS A 613 -10.15 21.83 -14.43
CA LYS A 613 -10.24 22.52 -15.71
C LYS A 613 -9.56 23.87 -15.56
N ASN A 614 -8.72 24.23 -16.53
CA ASN A 614 -8.32 25.63 -16.71
C ASN A 614 -7.65 26.27 -15.48
N GLY A 615 -6.85 25.49 -14.75
CA GLY A 615 -6.15 25.95 -13.54
C GLY A 615 -7.02 26.00 -12.29
N VAL A 616 -8.27 25.54 -12.34
CA VAL A 616 -9.21 25.39 -11.22
C VAL A 616 -9.45 23.91 -10.94
N ALA A 617 -9.48 23.52 -9.68
CA ALA A 617 -9.79 22.14 -9.27
C ALA A 617 -10.88 22.13 -8.19
N TYR A 618 -11.76 21.15 -8.26
CA TYR A 618 -12.90 20.99 -7.35
C TYR A 618 -13.05 19.54 -6.92
N ALA A 619 -13.40 19.33 -5.66
CA ALA A 619 -13.74 18.02 -5.13
C ALA A 619 -14.81 18.12 -4.05
N VAL A 620 -15.68 17.12 -3.99
CA VAL A 620 -16.66 16.95 -2.90
C VAL A 620 -16.41 15.61 -2.22
N GLY A 621 -16.04 15.67 -0.95
CA GLY A 621 -15.94 14.49 -0.08
C GLY A 621 -17.24 14.30 0.68
N ARG A 622 -17.76 13.07 0.70
CA ARG A 622 -18.97 12.70 1.43
C ARG A 622 -18.65 11.62 2.45
N VAL A 623 -19.18 11.82 3.66
CA VAL A 623 -19.18 10.80 4.69
C VAL A 623 -20.60 10.61 5.20
N GLU A 624 -20.96 9.36 5.48
CA GLU A 624 -22.27 9.00 6.04
C GLU A 624 -22.04 8.09 7.23
N ASN A 625 -22.75 8.33 8.33
CA ASN A 625 -22.71 7.52 9.56
C ASN A 625 -21.32 7.36 10.24
N ASN A 626 -20.31 8.16 9.90
CA ASN A 626 -18.98 8.07 10.54
C ASN A 626 -18.93 8.54 11.99
N TYR A 627 -19.91 9.32 12.47
CA TYR A 627 -19.98 9.81 13.86
C TYR A 627 -20.89 8.93 14.72
N GLU A 628 -20.85 7.60 14.53
CA GLU A 628 -21.64 6.62 15.28
C GLU A 628 -23.15 6.96 15.30
N GLY A 629 -23.68 7.36 14.13
CA GLY A 629 -25.10 7.75 13.96
C GLY A 629 -25.47 9.17 14.40
N LEU A 630 -24.52 9.98 14.89
CA LEU A 630 -24.80 11.38 15.23
C LEU A 630 -24.99 12.28 14.00
N VAL A 631 -24.29 11.96 12.92
CA VAL A 631 -24.30 12.69 11.65
C VAL A 631 -24.75 11.74 10.55
N LYS A 632 -25.86 12.09 9.90
CA LYS A 632 -26.40 11.34 8.75
C LYS A 632 -25.47 11.51 7.55
N ARG A 633 -25.07 12.75 7.29
CA ARG A 633 -24.24 13.13 6.15
C ARG A 633 -23.37 14.34 6.47
N PHE A 634 -22.13 14.29 6.01
CA PHE A 634 -21.22 15.42 5.99
C PHE A 634 -20.53 15.50 4.63
N ASP A 635 -20.86 16.55 3.87
CA ASP A 635 -20.21 16.88 2.61
C ASP A 635 -19.21 18.02 2.85
N ARG A 636 -17.96 17.86 2.39
CA ARG A 636 -16.98 18.94 2.30
C ARG A 636 -16.65 19.20 0.83
N LYS A 637 -16.83 20.44 0.40
CA LYS A 637 -16.51 20.93 -0.94
C LYS A 637 -15.21 21.73 -0.87
N VAL A 638 -14.23 21.39 -1.71
CA VAL A 638 -12.92 22.06 -1.78
C VAL A 638 -12.71 22.57 -3.20
N LEU A 639 -12.55 23.89 -3.35
CA LEU A 639 -12.35 24.56 -4.63
C LEU A 639 -11.02 25.34 -4.62
N ARG A 640 -10.05 24.89 -5.41
CA ARG A 640 -8.78 25.59 -5.64
C ARG A 640 -8.91 26.56 -6.83
N LEU A 641 -8.75 27.85 -6.59
CA LEU A 641 -8.84 28.91 -7.60
C LEU A 641 -7.44 29.36 -8.05
N GLY A 642 -6.79 28.57 -8.91
CA GLY A 642 -5.42 28.87 -9.34
C GLY A 642 -4.46 28.89 -8.14
N LYS A 643 -3.57 29.89 -8.12
CA LYS A 643 -2.69 30.21 -6.99
C LYS A 643 -3.31 31.24 -6.02
N GLN A 644 -4.53 31.70 -6.27
CA GLN A 644 -5.12 32.80 -5.50
C GLN A 644 -5.60 32.35 -4.14
N GLY A 645 -6.28 31.21 -4.07
CA GLY A 645 -6.75 30.66 -2.82
C GLY A 645 -7.62 29.43 -2.96
N VAL A 646 -8.10 28.97 -1.82
CA VAL A 646 -8.91 27.75 -1.67
C VAL A 646 -10.19 28.11 -0.94
N VAL A 647 -11.34 27.72 -1.49
CA VAL A 647 -12.65 27.86 -0.84
C VAL A 647 -13.05 26.50 -0.27
N ILE A 648 -13.47 26.48 0.99
CA ILE A 648 -13.90 25.28 1.69
C ILE A 648 -15.32 25.49 2.20
N VAL A 649 -16.23 24.61 1.79
CA VAL A 649 -17.64 24.61 2.22
C VAL A 649 -17.96 23.30 2.89
N ASP A 650 -18.41 23.35 4.13
CA ASP A 650 -18.86 22.18 4.88
C ASP A 650 -20.38 22.20 5.02
N VAL A 651 -21.03 21.06 4.76
CA VAL A 651 -22.47 20.87 4.91
C VAL A 651 -22.70 19.63 5.76
N LEU A 652 -23.21 19.81 6.98
CA LEU A 652 -23.48 18.74 7.92
C LEU A 652 -24.99 18.63 8.21
N ASP A 653 -25.47 17.39 8.23
CA ASP A 653 -26.83 17.02 8.63
C ASP A 653 -26.76 16.02 9.80
N ALA A 654 -27.01 16.53 11.01
CA ALA A 654 -27.04 15.77 12.25
C ALA A 654 -28.42 15.15 12.51
N THR A 655 -28.46 14.09 13.33
CA THR A 655 -29.73 13.44 13.72
C THR A 655 -30.53 14.22 14.76
N LYS A 656 -29.95 15.25 15.37
CA LYS A 656 -30.53 16.13 16.38
C LYS A 656 -29.74 17.45 16.44
N PRO A 657 -30.23 18.49 17.15
CA PRO A 657 -29.45 19.72 17.34
C PRO A 657 -28.17 19.46 18.15
N VAL A 658 -27.01 19.76 17.56
CA VAL A 658 -25.66 19.53 18.11
C VAL A 658 -24.78 20.76 17.95
N THR A 659 -23.67 20.82 18.70
CA THR A 659 -22.63 21.84 18.51
C THR A 659 -21.55 21.36 17.55
N TYR A 660 -20.81 22.31 16.98
CA TYR A 660 -19.78 22.02 15.99
C TYR A 660 -18.46 22.72 16.34
N GLN A 661 -17.35 22.06 15.97
CA GLN A 661 -16.00 22.61 16.12
C GLN A 661 -15.26 22.47 14.81
N TYR A 662 -14.93 23.60 14.19
CA TYR A 662 -14.10 23.67 12.99
C TYR A 662 -12.63 23.73 13.40
N LEU A 663 -11.83 22.77 12.93
CA LEU A 663 -10.45 22.58 13.36
C LEU A 663 -9.46 22.95 12.26
N LEU A 664 -8.42 23.67 12.67
CA LEU A 664 -7.25 23.95 11.84
C LEU A 664 -5.99 23.68 12.64
N HIS A 665 -4.98 23.16 11.98
CA HIS A 665 -3.71 22.86 12.59
C HIS A 665 -2.53 23.25 11.72
N ALA A 666 -1.47 23.66 12.38
CA ALA A 666 -0.24 24.13 11.78
C ALA A 666 0.97 23.68 12.60
N ILE A 667 2.16 23.71 11.99
CA ILE A 667 3.41 23.49 12.73
C ILE A 667 3.67 24.68 13.67
N ASN A 668 3.50 25.90 13.15
CA ASN A 668 3.71 27.14 13.89
C ASN A 668 2.37 27.70 14.44
N PRO A 669 2.40 28.53 15.51
CA PRO A 669 1.20 29.18 16.03
C PRO A 669 0.44 29.98 14.98
N PHE A 670 -0.90 29.99 15.06
CA PHE A 670 -1.68 30.95 14.29
C PHE A 670 -1.67 32.32 14.97
N GLU A 671 -1.43 33.35 14.17
CA GLU A 671 -1.60 34.76 14.50
C GLU A 671 -3.08 35.13 14.26
N VAL A 672 -3.79 35.53 15.30
CA VAL A 672 -5.16 36.03 15.16
C VAL A 672 -5.09 37.46 14.65
N MET A 673 -5.72 37.71 13.51
CA MET A 673 -5.79 39.04 12.92
C MET A 673 -7.07 39.71 13.41
N ASP A 674 -6.94 40.65 14.33
CA ASP A 674 -8.03 41.50 14.80
C ASP A 674 -7.98 42.84 14.05
N ASP A 675 -8.88 42.99 13.08
CA ASP A 675 -9.07 44.22 12.32
C ASP A 675 -10.32 44.99 12.77
N GLY A 676 -10.88 44.65 13.93
CA GLY A 676 -12.13 45.21 14.44
C GLY A 676 -13.39 44.70 13.72
N SER A 677 -13.26 43.78 12.76
CA SER A 677 -14.41 43.16 12.09
C SER A 677 -14.92 41.92 12.84
N GLU A 678 -16.18 41.55 12.60
CA GLU A 678 -16.74 40.30 13.13
C GLU A 678 -16.17 39.05 12.44
N LEU A 679 -15.45 39.21 11.32
CA LEU A 679 -14.85 38.11 10.58
C LEU A 679 -13.63 37.57 11.32
N LYS A 680 -13.59 36.25 11.54
CA LYS A 680 -12.42 35.61 12.16
C LYS A 680 -11.39 35.32 11.10
N LYS A 681 -10.21 35.93 11.25
CA LYS A 681 -9.07 35.73 10.35
C LYS A 681 -7.86 35.29 11.16
N VAL A 682 -7.13 34.33 10.62
CA VAL A 682 -5.88 33.84 11.21
C VAL A 682 -4.81 33.71 10.14
N LYS A 683 -3.56 33.89 10.54
CA LYS A 683 -2.39 33.73 9.68
C LYS A 683 -1.43 32.70 10.27
N VAL A 684 -0.83 31.88 9.42
CA VAL A 684 0.30 31.02 9.79
C VAL A 684 1.46 31.30 8.86
N VAL A 685 2.66 31.41 9.43
CA VAL A 685 3.91 31.69 8.72
C VAL A 685 4.87 30.52 8.90
N LYS A 686 5.55 30.11 7.83
CA LYS A 686 6.65 29.14 7.86
C LYS A 686 7.71 29.51 6.82
N GLY A 687 8.87 29.92 7.29
CA GLY A 687 9.91 30.49 6.43
C GLY A 687 9.37 31.70 5.66
N ASP A 688 9.62 31.73 4.35
CA ASP A 688 9.14 32.78 3.45
C ASP A 688 7.66 32.62 3.07
N MET A 689 7.03 31.51 3.45
CA MET A 689 5.66 31.16 3.05
C MET A 689 4.68 31.47 4.18
N SER A 690 3.47 31.91 3.83
CA SER A 690 2.38 32.02 4.81
C SER A 690 1.02 31.81 4.15
N CYS A 691 0.02 31.46 4.95
CA CYS A 691 -1.37 31.49 4.51
C CYS A 691 -2.26 32.20 5.52
N GLU A 692 -3.29 32.86 5.02
CA GLU A 692 -4.34 33.48 5.81
C GLU A 692 -5.62 32.69 5.61
N VAL A 693 -6.26 32.29 6.71
CA VAL A 693 -7.57 31.63 6.69
C VAL A 693 -8.61 32.62 7.19
N GLN A 694 -9.62 32.86 6.35
CA GLN A 694 -10.77 33.71 6.64
C GLN A 694 -11.98 32.80 6.86
N TYR A 695 -12.50 32.77 8.09
CA TYR A 695 -13.72 32.05 8.42
C TYR A 695 -14.92 32.98 8.24
N LEU A 696 -15.73 32.71 7.22
CA LEU A 696 -16.77 33.62 6.74
C LEU A 696 -18.15 33.33 7.34
N TRP A 697 -18.45 32.05 7.63
CA TRP A 697 -19.78 31.66 8.09
C TRP A 697 -19.78 30.38 8.94
N PRO A 698 -20.63 30.29 9.98
CA PRO A 698 -21.41 31.36 10.60
C PRO A 698 -20.56 32.46 11.26
N GLN A 699 -21.10 33.67 11.38
CA GLN A 699 -20.46 34.78 12.11
C GLN A 699 -20.70 34.68 13.63
N GLY A 700 -20.02 35.52 14.42
CA GLY A 700 -20.19 35.55 15.89
C GLY A 700 -19.64 34.34 16.63
N VAL A 701 -18.69 33.62 16.03
CA VAL A 701 -18.08 32.40 16.58
C VAL A 701 -16.91 32.70 17.53
N ALA A 702 -16.71 31.81 18.50
CA ALA A 702 -15.57 31.86 19.40
C ALA A 702 -14.36 31.13 18.79
N MET A 703 -13.16 31.63 19.04
CA MET A 703 -11.92 31.03 18.55
C MET A 703 -10.95 30.81 19.71
N SER A 704 -10.34 29.65 19.74
CA SER A 704 -9.34 29.27 20.75
C SER A 704 -8.20 28.50 20.10
N GLN A 705 -7.00 28.63 20.65
CA GLN A 705 -5.83 27.92 20.20
C GLN A 705 -5.09 27.29 21.37
N THR A 706 -4.47 26.13 21.13
CA THR A 706 -3.52 25.53 22.07
C THR A 706 -2.34 24.92 21.32
N ASP A 707 -1.21 24.77 22.02
CA ASP A 707 -0.03 24.04 21.55
C ASP A 707 0.10 22.65 22.21
N LYS A 708 -0.89 22.26 23.02
CA LYS A 708 -0.85 21.05 23.83
C LYS A 708 -1.50 19.87 23.12
N PHE A 709 -0.77 18.76 23.14
CA PHE A 709 -1.29 17.43 22.82
C PHE A 709 -1.91 16.77 24.04
N SER A 710 -3.00 16.03 23.85
CA SER A 710 -3.62 15.25 24.92
C SER A 710 -3.99 13.85 24.42
N PRO A 711 -3.21 12.79 24.73
CA PRO A 711 -1.95 12.81 25.48
C PRO A 711 -0.78 13.32 24.62
N ALA A 712 0.30 13.78 25.27
CA ALA A 712 1.54 14.17 24.60
C ALA A 712 2.31 12.97 24.04
N PRO A 713 3.08 13.12 22.95
CA PRO A 713 3.93 12.05 22.44
C PRO A 713 5.03 11.70 23.44
N SER A 714 5.19 10.40 23.70
CA SER A 714 6.21 9.90 24.62
C SER A 714 7.63 10.13 24.08
N GLY A 715 8.54 10.57 24.95
CA GLY A 715 9.95 10.77 24.61
C GLY A 715 10.22 11.97 23.67
N MET A 716 9.26 12.90 23.54
CA MET A 716 9.38 14.09 22.70
C MET A 716 9.05 15.36 23.48
N ASP A 717 9.74 15.57 24.60
CA ASP A 717 9.53 16.73 25.47
C ASP A 717 9.70 18.04 24.71
N GLY A 718 8.77 18.98 24.91
CA GLY A 718 8.76 20.27 24.23
C GLY A 718 8.31 20.24 22.77
N PHE A 719 7.96 19.07 22.20
CA PHE A 719 7.36 19.01 20.87
C PHE A 719 5.98 19.68 20.88
N LYS A 720 5.84 20.72 20.04
CA LYS A 720 4.65 21.55 19.94
C LYS A 720 4.22 21.68 18.49
N GLN A 721 2.91 21.72 18.29
CA GLN A 721 2.25 22.15 17.06
C GLN A 721 1.02 22.95 17.46
N SER A 722 0.49 23.76 16.55
CA SER A 722 -0.66 24.60 16.86
C SER A 722 -1.99 23.95 16.49
N HIS A 723 -2.98 24.13 17.35
CA HIS A 723 -4.31 23.57 17.22
C HIS A 723 -5.33 24.67 17.45
N LEU A 724 -5.91 25.17 16.37
CA LEU A 724 -6.97 26.18 16.38
C LEU A 724 -8.33 25.48 16.35
N THR A 725 -9.25 25.97 17.17
CA THR A 725 -10.64 25.55 17.20
C THR A 725 -11.52 26.78 17.07
N ILE A 726 -12.39 26.78 16.06
CA ILE A 726 -13.50 27.72 15.93
C ILE A 726 -14.76 26.99 16.41
N LYS A 727 -15.37 27.50 17.48
CA LYS A 727 -16.48 26.87 18.18
C LYS A 727 -17.80 27.53 17.81
N ILE A 728 -18.76 26.70 17.41
CA ILE A 728 -20.12 27.11 17.08
C ILE A 728 -21.04 26.53 18.16
N ASP A 729 -21.32 27.36 19.17
CA ASP A 729 -22.09 26.94 20.35
C ASP A 729 -23.60 26.87 20.12
N LYS A 730 -24.09 27.58 19.09
CA LYS A 730 -25.49 27.49 18.69
C LYS A 730 -25.76 26.09 18.13
N LYS A 731 -26.59 25.32 18.84
CA LYS A 731 -27.00 23.99 18.40
C LYS A 731 -27.82 24.06 17.11
N ALA A 732 -27.52 23.18 16.17
CA ALA A 732 -28.28 23.05 14.93
C ALA A 732 -28.22 21.63 14.38
N GLU A 733 -29.31 21.20 13.72
CA GLU A 733 -29.32 19.93 12.96
C GLU A 733 -28.56 20.07 11.65
N LYS A 734 -28.80 21.17 10.93
CA LYS A 734 -28.10 21.50 9.70
C LYS A 734 -27.10 22.61 9.95
N MET A 735 -25.89 22.45 9.42
CA MET A 735 -24.83 23.44 9.54
C MET A 735 -24.09 23.59 8.22
N VAL A 736 -24.00 24.84 7.74
CA VAL A 736 -23.09 25.22 6.66
C VAL A 736 -21.95 26.03 7.25
N MET A 737 -20.72 25.69 6.90
CA MET A 737 -19.55 26.49 7.25
C MET A 737 -18.78 26.88 5.99
N LEU A 738 -18.30 28.12 5.94
CA LEU A 738 -17.56 28.65 4.79
C LEU A 738 -16.25 29.26 5.27
N SER A 739 -15.14 28.82 4.67
CA SER A 739 -13.84 29.46 4.84
C SER A 739 -13.09 29.62 3.54
N VAL A 740 -12.19 30.59 3.50
CA VAL A 740 -11.33 30.89 2.37
C VAL A 740 -9.88 30.95 2.84
N VAL A 741 -8.97 30.33 2.09
CA VAL A 741 -7.53 30.31 2.40
C VAL A 741 -6.76 31.02 1.29
N ASP A 742 -5.97 32.03 1.65
CA ASP A 742 -5.10 32.79 0.75
C ASP A 742 -3.62 32.48 1.01
N GLY A 743 -2.79 32.42 -0.04
CA GLY A 743 -1.35 32.15 0.05
C GLY A 743 -0.45 33.37 -0.18
N PHE A 744 0.67 33.43 0.55
CA PHE A 744 1.63 34.55 0.54
C PHE A 744 3.07 34.05 0.50
N VAL A 745 3.94 34.81 -0.17
CA VAL A 745 5.40 34.64 -0.25
C VAL A 745 6.08 35.95 0.15
N ASN A 746 7.00 35.91 1.12
CA ASN A 746 7.71 37.09 1.64
C ASN A 746 6.74 38.21 2.06
N GLY A 747 5.64 37.84 2.72
CA GLY A 747 4.58 38.76 3.16
C GLY A 747 3.74 39.38 2.04
N LYS A 748 4.03 39.08 0.76
CA LYS A 748 3.25 39.52 -0.40
C LYS A 748 2.36 38.38 -0.88
N ARG A 749 1.18 38.69 -1.42
CA ARG A 749 0.32 37.67 -2.03
C ARG A 749 1.09 36.91 -3.10
N TRP A 750 0.90 35.60 -3.15
CA TRP A 750 1.59 34.74 -4.11
C TRP A 750 1.18 35.10 -5.54
N LYS A 751 1.96 35.97 -6.21
CA LYS A 751 1.89 36.36 -7.64
C LYS A 751 0.48 36.69 -8.21
N THR A 752 -0.53 37.01 -7.39
CA THR A 752 -1.92 37.24 -7.84
C THR A 752 -2.58 38.47 -7.20
N ARG A 753 -3.68 38.93 -7.81
CA ARG A 753 -4.64 39.86 -7.18
C ARG A 753 -5.34 39.17 -5.98
N PRO A 754 -5.80 39.92 -4.97
CA PRO A 754 -6.62 39.36 -3.90
C PRO A 754 -7.89 38.71 -4.44
N LEU A 755 -8.37 37.66 -3.76
CA LEU A 755 -9.74 37.20 -3.95
C LEU A 755 -10.70 38.35 -3.57
N SER A 756 -11.70 38.62 -4.40
CA SER A 756 -12.79 39.51 -4.04
C SER A 756 -13.88 38.67 -3.39
N ILE A 757 -14.24 39.01 -2.15
CA ILE A 757 -15.25 38.28 -1.37
C ILE A 757 -16.35 39.30 -1.02
N ASN A 758 -17.56 39.08 -1.52
CA ASN A 758 -18.72 39.93 -1.22
C ASN A 758 -19.88 39.06 -0.75
N LYS A 759 -20.60 39.50 0.30
CA LYS A 759 -21.84 38.86 0.74
C LYS A 759 -23.04 39.64 0.18
N ILE A 760 -23.96 38.96 -0.49
CA ILE A 760 -25.21 39.50 -1.04
C ILE A 760 -26.35 38.63 -0.52
N GLY A 761 -27.10 39.10 0.48
CA GLY A 761 -28.05 38.24 1.21
C GLY A 761 -27.33 37.04 1.82
N GLU A 762 -27.83 35.83 1.62
CA GLU A 762 -27.18 34.58 2.07
C GLU A 762 -26.22 33.97 1.03
N ILE A 763 -25.81 34.74 0.02
CA ILE A 763 -24.88 34.28 -1.02
C ILE A 763 -23.53 34.99 -0.86
N PHE A 764 -22.45 34.21 -0.78
CA PHE A 764 -21.10 34.72 -0.92
C PHE A 764 -20.65 34.61 -2.38
N VAL A 765 -20.24 35.74 -2.95
CA VAL A 765 -19.65 35.82 -4.29
C VAL A 765 -18.15 35.98 -4.15
N ILE A 766 -17.40 34.95 -4.52
CA ILE A 766 -15.94 34.90 -4.48
C ILE A 766 -15.42 34.96 -5.91
N LYS A 767 -14.67 36.02 -6.24
CA LYS A 767 -14.05 36.20 -7.56
C LYS A 767 -12.54 36.01 -7.49
N ALA A 768 -12.03 35.22 -8.42
CA ALA A 768 -10.61 35.00 -8.64
C ALA A 768 -10.20 35.35 -10.06
N ARG A 769 -8.91 35.65 -10.26
CA ARG A 769 -8.30 35.78 -11.59
C ARG A 769 -7.28 34.67 -11.85
N VAL A 770 -7.71 33.62 -12.56
CA VAL A 770 -6.91 32.42 -12.84
C VAL A 770 -6.44 32.48 -14.28
N ASP A 771 -5.12 32.50 -14.49
CA ASP A 771 -4.48 32.60 -15.81
C ASP A 771 -5.08 33.69 -16.71
N GLY A 772 -5.33 34.86 -16.11
CA GLY A 772 -5.88 36.03 -16.80
C GLY A 772 -7.40 36.09 -16.93
N ARG A 773 -8.12 35.01 -16.61
CA ARG A 773 -9.59 34.90 -16.65
C ARG A 773 -10.24 35.14 -15.29
N GLU A 774 -11.41 35.75 -15.28
CA GLU A 774 -12.23 35.85 -14.06
C GLU A 774 -13.02 34.55 -13.85
N VAL A 775 -12.87 33.95 -12.67
CA VAL A 775 -13.65 32.82 -12.20
C VAL A 775 -14.48 33.30 -11.02
N THR A 776 -15.79 33.04 -11.05
CA THR A 776 -16.72 33.45 -9.98
C THR A 776 -17.33 32.22 -9.34
N ALA A 777 -17.19 32.07 -8.03
CA ALA A 777 -17.91 31.09 -7.23
C ALA A 777 -19.00 31.79 -6.42
N ARG A 778 -20.26 31.36 -6.56
CA ARG A 778 -21.39 31.77 -5.72
C ARG A 778 -21.71 30.64 -4.76
N ILE A 779 -21.67 30.93 -3.46
CA ILE A 779 -21.93 29.95 -2.40
C ILE A 779 -23.16 30.39 -1.63
N ASP A 780 -24.22 29.58 -1.64
CA ASP A 780 -25.41 29.79 -0.81
C ASP A 780 -25.18 29.17 0.57
N VAL A 781 -25.24 29.95 1.65
CA VAL A 781 -25.00 29.44 3.02
C VAL A 781 -26.24 28.79 3.67
N ASN A 782 -27.38 28.75 2.98
CA ASN A 782 -28.57 28.01 3.44
C ASN A 782 -28.42 26.50 3.28
N ASP A 783 -27.80 26.06 2.18
CA ASP A 783 -27.63 24.65 1.82
C ASP A 783 -26.19 24.27 1.43
N GLY A 784 -25.30 25.27 1.31
CA GLY A 784 -23.91 25.10 0.91
C GLY A 784 -23.73 24.87 -0.58
N ASP A 785 -24.73 25.12 -1.43
CA ASP A 785 -24.60 24.98 -2.88
C ASP A 785 -23.52 25.90 -3.45
N ILE A 786 -22.83 25.45 -4.50
CA ILE A 786 -21.75 26.19 -5.15
C ILE A 786 -21.93 26.22 -6.66
N GLN A 787 -22.07 27.42 -7.20
CA GLN A 787 -22.13 27.66 -8.65
C GLN A 787 -20.84 28.33 -9.10
N ILE A 788 -20.20 27.76 -10.13
CA ILE A 788 -18.89 28.21 -10.60
C ILE A 788 -19.00 28.63 -12.07
N GLU A 789 -18.66 29.88 -12.34
CA GLU A 789 -18.69 30.49 -13.67
C GLU A 789 -17.28 30.91 -14.12
N GLY A 790 -17.08 31.07 -15.44
CA GLY A 790 -15.81 31.51 -16.02
C GLY A 790 -14.78 30.40 -16.20
N LEU A 791 -15.23 29.13 -16.28
CA LEU A 791 -14.37 27.97 -16.49
C LEU A 791 -14.10 27.65 -17.97
N ASP A 792 -14.67 28.40 -18.91
CA ASP A 792 -14.52 28.16 -20.34
C ASP A 792 -13.22 28.69 -20.94
#